data_AF-A0A9P6RMK3-F1
#
_entry.id   AF-A0A9P6RMK3-F1
#
_cell.length_a   1.000
_cell.length_b   1.000
_cell.length_c   1.000
_cell.angle_alpha   90.00
_cell.angle_beta   90.00
_cell.angle_gamma   90.00
#
_symmetry.space_group_name_H-M   'P 1'
#
loop_
_entity.id
_entity.type
_entity.pdbx_description
1 polymer ?
#
loop_
_entity_poly.entity_id
_entity_poly.type
_entity_poly.pdbx_seq_one_letter_code
_entity_poly.pdbx_strand_id
1 'polypeptide(L)'
;MRAVRNAGFECGIHTWDHVLWQDNVRQRERDWTLAQMQKSYARFIEIFGSAPATHGAAGWQMNASAFAQIDAWQMAYASDGRGHSPYRPTLDGQPLAHVQLPTTLPTFDEKLGINGASAAEVVRQLLALTEPEQVGQDTAQVFTLHAELEGQKLAPAFAELLAGWRAQGHALVALADYYATLKLDRLPLHPVTVPEFSAAAISSTLTGLAGKLSLSSLRGKNLVLYFYPKDNTPGCTTESQDFRDAYAQFSQANTEIIGISRDSLKSHQNFKTQHNLPFILIADTQEELCSLFDVIKLKNMYGKEVRGIERSTFLLDTQGILRHLWRGVKVPGHVEEPEKEKAAPAPSVVAVPRPTNSTPAPLAANAPPRRRTRGAQPAHQQTSAKLARKLFVLDTNVLMHDPSSLFRFAEHDIYLPMMTLEELDNHKKGMSEVARNARQASRSLDALVANASNLLTTGIPLARLGHREAGGHLFFQTQLQPFAPIDGLPPGKADNQILSVVYALQNKHPEQQVILVSKDINMRIKAHALGLPAEDYFNDQVLEDKDLLYSGMLALAPDFWSTHGKGMESWQDTKTGTTLYRITGPQCASFLINQFVYFEPNNGELGLHAQVREINGKTALLQTLRDYSHYKNNVWGITARNREQNFALNLLMDPDVDFVTLLGQAGTGKTLIALAAGLVQVLDDKRYNEIIVTRATVPVGEDIGFLPGTEEEKMLPWMGAFDDNLEVLQKTDSSAGEWGRAATQDLIRSRLKFKSMSFMRGRTFVSKYLIIDEAQNLTPKQMKTLITRAGPGTKIVCLGNIAQIDTPYLTEGSSGMTYVVDRFKGWQHNGHVTLARGERSRLADHAMQYKLEQLSQRLKELNQLLSKEGVTSDLDQYRKLTREHAELAPLVEHYAQWQHALTDEHTAQEMLADAALRSFAEDELHSARSRMAQLEEELQTMLLPKDPNDERNIFLELRAGAGGDESALFAGTLLRMYLRYAERKRWQVEVISENPSELGGYKEVIIRIIGQGAYSRLKFESGGHRVQRVPETEAQGRIHTSACTVAVMPEADDLGEVEINPADLRIDTYRASGAGGQHINKTDSAVRITHLPSGIVVECQDDRSQHKNKDRALKVLAARIQDQRYHEQQAKEAATRKRLIGSGDRSERIRTYNFPQGRMTDHRVNLTLHKLEALMDGDLDDLISTLISEYQADLLAALGDAN
;
A
#
# COMPACT_ATOMS: atom_id res chain seq x y z
N MET A 1 -29.05 -12.24 16.90
CA MET A 1 -28.50 -13.61 17.04
C MET A 1 -29.07 -14.38 18.23
N ARG A 2 -28.74 -14.07 19.50
CA ARG A 2 -29.32 -14.81 20.66
C ARG A 2 -30.86 -14.80 20.69
N ALA A 3 -31.49 -13.66 20.43
CA ALA A 3 -32.95 -13.56 20.36
C ALA A 3 -33.56 -14.42 19.23
N VAL A 4 -32.87 -14.55 18.09
CA VAL A 4 -33.29 -15.38 16.94
C VAL A 4 -33.24 -16.86 17.31
N ARG A 5 -32.15 -17.31 17.94
CA ARG A 5 -32.02 -18.68 18.45
C ARG A 5 -33.04 -18.99 19.55
N ASN A 6 -33.28 -18.06 20.47
CA ASN A 6 -34.28 -18.21 21.53
C ASN A 6 -35.72 -18.26 21.00
N ALA A 7 -35.98 -17.65 19.84
CA ALA A 7 -37.26 -17.75 19.15
C ALA A 7 -37.42 -19.06 18.34
N GLY A 8 -36.46 -19.99 18.44
CA GLY A 8 -36.53 -21.31 17.82
C GLY A 8 -35.92 -21.38 16.42
N PHE A 9 -35.30 -20.31 15.91
CA PHE A 9 -34.65 -20.32 14.60
C PHE A 9 -33.22 -20.84 14.66
N GLU A 10 -32.79 -21.49 13.59
CA GLU A 10 -31.44 -22.04 13.46
C GLU A 10 -30.39 -20.92 13.28
N CYS A 11 -29.19 -21.12 13.84
CA CYS A 11 -28.03 -20.25 13.62
C CYS A 11 -26.79 -21.12 13.35
N GLY A 12 -26.21 -20.99 12.14
CA GLY A 12 -24.97 -21.68 11.75
C GLY A 12 -23.75 -20.75 11.72
N ILE A 13 -22.56 -21.32 11.53
CA ILE A 13 -21.33 -20.55 11.27
C ILE A 13 -20.98 -20.49 9.79
N HIS A 14 -20.44 -19.35 9.34
CA HIS A 14 -19.95 -19.16 7.97
C HIS A 14 -18.42 -19.00 7.95
N THR A 15 -17.94 -17.76 7.93
CA THR A 15 -16.52 -17.39 7.91
C THR A 15 -16.33 -16.09 8.70
N TRP A 16 -15.07 -15.74 9.02
CA TRP A 16 -14.72 -14.51 9.72
C TRP A 16 -14.82 -13.28 8.81
N ASP A 17 -14.32 -13.42 7.58
CA ASP A 17 -14.35 -12.40 6.54
C ASP A 17 -14.97 -13.02 5.30
N HIS A 18 -16.15 -12.53 4.93
CA HIS A 18 -16.97 -13.10 3.87
C HIS A 18 -16.33 -12.88 2.49
N VAL A 19 -15.88 -11.66 2.20
CA VAL A 19 -15.29 -11.29 0.90
C VAL A 19 -13.96 -12.00 0.70
N LEU A 20 -13.09 -11.95 1.71
CA LEU A 20 -11.80 -12.61 1.66
C LEU A 20 -11.95 -14.12 1.48
N TRP A 21 -12.95 -14.75 2.12
CA TRP A 21 -13.26 -16.16 1.92
C TRP A 21 -13.73 -16.45 0.50
N GLN A 22 -14.70 -15.68 -0.01
CA GLN A 22 -15.28 -15.90 -1.35
C GLN A 22 -14.26 -15.77 -2.48
N ASP A 23 -13.35 -14.80 -2.40
CA ASP A 23 -12.40 -14.55 -3.48
C ASP A 23 -11.23 -15.54 -3.50
N ASN A 24 -10.97 -16.20 -2.36
CA ASN A 24 -9.70 -16.88 -2.16
C ASN A 24 -9.82 -18.36 -1.80
N VAL A 25 -10.84 -18.80 -1.07
CA VAL A 25 -10.85 -20.13 -0.42
C VAL A 25 -10.64 -21.30 -1.41
N ARG A 26 -11.09 -21.20 -2.67
CA ARG A 26 -10.83 -22.22 -3.70
C ARG A 26 -9.34 -22.46 -3.99
N GLN A 27 -8.50 -21.44 -3.81
CA GLN A 27 -7.07 -21.44 -4.20
C GLN A 27 -6.11 -21.42 -3.00
N ARG A 28 -6.64 -21.41 -1.77
CA ARG A 28 -5.84 -21.25 -0.55
C ARG A 28 -5.49 -22.59 0.08
N GLU A 29 -4.33 -22.60 0.73
CA GLU A 29 -3.79 -23.77 1.43
C GLU A 29 -4.57 -24.09 2.72
N ARG A 30 -4.28 -25.27 3.29
CA ARG A 30 -4.93 -25.79 4.49
C ARG A 30 -4.85 -24.81 5.66
N ASP A 31 -3.66 -24.31 5.99
CA ASP A 31 -3.45 -23.49 7.20
C ASP A 31 -4.24 -22.18 7.14
N TRP A 32 -4.29 -21.54 5.96
CA TRP A 32 -5.09 -20.36 5.75
C TRP A 32 -6.57 -20.65 5.92
N THR A 33 -7.05 -21.75 5.30
CA THR A 33 -8.46 -22.16 5.36
C THR A 33 -8.88 -22.42 6.81
N LEU A 34 -8.05 -23.17 7.55
CA LEU A 34 -8.29 -23.50 8.95
C LEU A 34 -8.27 -22.26 9.84
N ALA A 35 -7.32 -21.34 9.64
CA ALA A 35 -7.22 -20.12 10.43
C ALA A 35 -8.48 -19.24 10.29
N GLN A 36 -9.04 -19.10 9.08
CA GLN A 36 -10.27 -18.34 8.87
C GLN A 36 -11.49 -19.03 9.49
N MET A 37 -11.60 -20.35 9.33
CA MET A 37 -12.68 -21.12 9.95
C MET A 37 -12.62 -21.04 11.49
N GLN A 38 -11.43 -21.16 12.09
CA GLN A 38 -11.23 -21.10 13.54
C GLN A 38 -11.67 -19.77 14.16
N LYS A 39 -11.39 -18.64 13.49
CA LYS A 39 -11.85 -17.32 13.96
C LYS A 39 -13.37 -17.24 14.06
N SER A 40 -14.07 -17.70 13.03
CA SER A 40 -15.55 -17.72 13.01
C SER A 40 -16.13 -18.67 14.07
N TYR A 41 -15.50 -19.84 14.25
CA TYR A 41 -15.88 -20.84 15.24
C TYR A 41 -15.71 -20.33 16.68
N ALA A 42 -14.57 -19.69 16.98
CA ALA A 42 -14.31 -19.09 18.29
C ALA A 42 -15.32 -17.99 18.62
N ARG A 43 -15.63 -17.11 17.66
CA ARG A 43 -16.61 -16.04 17.83
C ARG A 43 -18.02 -16.57 18.06
N PHE A 44 -18.39 -17.67 17.39
CA PHE A 44 -19.69 -18.30 17.62
C PHE A 44 -19.82 -18.86 19.04
N ILE A 45 -18.79 -19.50 19.57
CA ILE A 45 -18.76 -20.00 20.96
C ILE A 45 -18.87 -18.83 21.94
N GLU A 46 -18.15 -17.73 21.70
CA GLU A 46 -18.26 -16.53 22.55
C GLU A 46 -19.70 -15.98 22.57
N ILE A 47 -20.37 -15.94 21.41
CA ILE A 47 -21.74 -15.44 21.30
C ILE A 47 -22.74 -16.41 21.92
N PHE A 48 -22.62 -17.72 21.74
CA PHE A 48 -23.68 -18.66 22.09
C PHE A 48 -23.34 -19.62 23.25
N GLY A 49 -22.13 -19.56 23.79
CA GLY A 49 -21.63 -20.44 24.86
C GLY A 49 -21.51 -21.91 24.48
N SER A 50 -21.72 -22.27 23.21
CA SER A 50 -21.73 -23.63 22.70
C SER A 50 -21.20 -23.68 21.27
N ALA A 51 -20.63 -24.82 20.88
CA ALA A 51 -20.18 -25.07 19.53
C ALA A 51 -21.36 -25.03 18.53
N PRO A 52 -21.13 -24.58 17.29
CA PRO A 52 -22.12 -24.63 16.23
C PRO A 52 -22.47 -26.06 15.83
N ALA A 53 -23.75 -26.33 15.58
CA ALA A 53 -24.23 -27.62 15.09
C ALA A 53 -24.21 -27.72 13.56
N THR A 54 -24.22 -26.58 12.86
CA THR A 54 -24.36 -26.49 11.40
C THR A 54 -23.45 -25.41 10.81
N HIS A 55 -23.06 -25.61 9.56
CA HIS A 55 -22.31 -24.64 8.77
C HIS A 55 -23.24 -23.95 7.76
N GLY A 56 -23.37 -22.64 7.85
CA GLY A 56 -24.11 -21.84 6.88
C GLY A 56 -23.14 -21.22 5.87
N ALA A 57 -23.07 -21.74 4.64
CA ALA A 57 -22.35 -21.07 3.58
C ALA A 57 -23.32 -20.19 2.79
N ALA A 58 -23.13 -18.87 2.85
CA ALA A 58 -23.69 -17.95 1.86
C ALA A 58 -22.59 -17.44 0.95
N GLY A 59 -21.78 -18.36 0.43
CA GLY A 59 -21.03 -18.08 -0.76
C GLY A 59 -20.23 -19.28 -1.27
N TRP A 60 -20.09 -19.29 -2.58
CA TRP A 60 -20.17 -20.46 -3.45
C TRP A 60 -18.86 -21.25 -3.57
N GLN A 61 -17.96 -21.10 -2.61
CA GLN A 61 -16.56 -21.52 -2.72
C GLN A 61 -16.17 -22.32 -1.47
N MET A 62 -15.92 -23.62 -1.67
CA MET A 62 -15.39 -24.53 -0.65
C MET A 62 -14.21 -25.30 -1.25
N ASN A 63 -13.27 -25.72 -0.40
CA ASN A 63 -12.16 -26.59 -0.78
C ASN A 63 -12.15 -27.85 0.10
N ALA A 64 -11.31 -28.82 -0.25
CA ALA A 64 -11.17 -30.08 0.49
C ALA A 64 -10.86 -29.88 1.98
N SER A 65 -10.03 -28.88 2.33
CA SER A 65 -9.65 -28.58 3.72
C SER A 65 -10.84 -28.07 4.54
N ALA A 66 -11.72 -27.26 3.93
CA ALA A 66 -12.91 -26.75 4.59
C ALA A 66 -13.91 -27.88 4.87
N PHE A 67 -14.16 -28.77 3.90
CA PHE A 67 -15.02 -29.93 4.10
C PHE A 67 -14.46 -30.91 5.15
N ALA A 68 -13.15 -31.16 5.13
CA ALA A 68 -12.50 -32.00 6.15
C ALA A 68 -12.62 -31.38 7.55
N GLN A 69 -12.54 -30.05 7.67
CA GLN A 69 -12.65 -29.38 8.96
C GLN A 69 -14.08 -29.35 9.52
N ILE A 70 -15.08 -29.18 8.65
CA ILE A 70 -16.51 -29.31 9.03
C ILE A 70 -16.78 -30.71 9.59
N ASP A 71 -16.22 -31.74 8.95
CA ASP A 71 -16.33 -33.12 9.40
C ASP A 71 -15.63 -33.35 10.74
N ALA A 72 -14.42 -32.80 10.90
CA ALA A 72 -13.66 -32.87 12.15
C ALA A 72 -14.39 -32.18 13.32
N TRP A 73 -15.19 -31.14 13.05
CA TRP A 73 -16.06 -30.49 14.02
C TRP A 73 -17.38 -31.19 14.28
N GLN A 74 -17.65 -32.31 13.57
CA GLN A 74 -18.86 -33.13 13.74
C GLN A 74 -20.15 -32.33 13.53
N MET A 75 -20.16 -31.43 12.55
CA MET A 75 -21.36 -30.68 12.19
C MET A 75 -22.40 -31.61 11.55
N ALA A 76 -23.67 -31.41 11.87
CA ALA A 76 -24.76 -32.25 11.40
C ALA A 76 -24.96 -32.14 9.88
N TYR A 77 -24.94 -30.92 9.36
CA TYR A 77 -24.99 -30.62 7.93
C TYR A 77 -24.38 -29.26 7.61
N ALA A 78 -24.11 -29.05 6.33
CA ALA A 78 -23.73 -27.78 5.74
C ALA A 78 -24.73 -27.38 4.65
N SER A 79 -25.04 -26.09 4.59
CA SER A 79 -25.87 -25.49 3.56
C SER A 79 -24.96 -25.00 2.44
N ASP A 80 -24.87 -25.72 1.31
CA ASP A 80 -24.03 -25.38 0.15
C ASP A 80 -24.86 -24.64 -0.92
N GLY A 81 -24.26 -23.61 -1.50
CA GLY A 81 -24.87 -22.66 -2.40
C GLY A 81 -25.39 -23.22 -3.74
N ARG A 82 -25.07 -24.47 -4.11
CA ARG A 82 -25.38 -25.02 -5.44
C ARG A 82 -25.61 -26.53 -5.43
N GLY A 83 -26.75 -26.98 -5.94
CA GLY A 83 -27.07 -28.39 -6.18
C GLY A 83 -28.57 -28.58 -6.40
N HIS A 84 -29.01 -29.79 -6.74
CA HIS A 84 -30.43 -30.08 -7.03
C HIS A 84 -31.08 -31.06 -6.01
N SER A 85 -30.29 -31.72 -5.17
CA SER A 85 -30.75 -32.62 -4.11
C SER A 85 -29.70 -32.76 -3.00
N PRO A 86 -30.07 -33.05 -1.74
CA PRO A 86 -29.13 -33.35 -0.66
C PRO A 86 -28.17 -34.48 -0.99
N TYR A 87 -26.92 -34.37 -0.54
CA TYR A 87 -25.87 -35.35 -0.84
C TYR A 87 -24.80 -35.42 0.24
N ARG A 88 -23.92 -36.42 0.15
CA ARG A 88 -22.72 -36.51 0.99
C ARG A 88 -21.45 -36.34 0.15
N PRO A 89 -20.54 -35.42 0.51
CA PRO A 89 -19.31 -35.24 -0.24
C PRO A 89 -18.35 -36.41 0.02
N THR A 90 -17.59 -36.80 -1.00
CA THR A 90 -16.51 -37.78 -0.85
C THR A 90 -15.16 -37.11 -1.07
N LEU A 91 -14.25 -37.29 -0.11
CA LEU A 91 -12.86 -36.85 -0.18
C LEU A 91 -11.97 -38.11 -0.26
N ASP A 92 -11.11 -38.20 -1.27
CA ASP A 92 -10.25 -39.37 -1.52
C ASP A 92 -11.03 -40.71 -1.55
N GLY A 93 -12.25 -40.67 -2.10
CA GLY A 93 -13.15 -41.82 -2.19
C GLY A 93 -13.85 -42.21 -0.88
N GLN A 94 -13.55 -41.53 0.23
CA GLN A 94 -14.23 -41.73 1.51
C GLN A 94 -15.38 -40.72 1.69
N PRO A 95 -16.60 -41.17 2.03
CA PRO A 95 -17.70 -40.26 2.31
C PRO A 95 -17.48 -39.53 3.64
N LEU A 96 -17.59 -38.20 3.61
CA LEU A 96 -17.60 -37.38 4.82
C LEU A 96 -18.92 -37.60 5.58
N ALA A 97 -18.89 -37.42 6.90
CA ALA A 97 -20.04 -37.65 7.78
C ALA A 97 -21.11 -36.59 7.60
N HIS A 98 -20.73 -35.32 7.38
CA HIS A 98 -21.66 -34.23 7.20
C HIS A 98 -22.41 -34.28 5.84
N VAL A 99 -23.67 -33.85 5.86
CA VAL A 99 -24.53 -33.78 4.66
C VAL A 99 -24.50 -32.39 4.06
N GLN A 100 -24.48 -32.30 2.73
CA GLN A 100 -24.69 -31.06 2.01
C GLN A 100 -26.17 -30.92 1.65
N LEU A 101 -26.81 -29.87 2.15
CA LEU A 101 -28.15 -29.46 1.77
C LEU A 101 -28.00 -28.35 0.71
N PRO A 102 -28.41 -28.59 -0.55
CA PRO A 102 -28.31 -27.57 -1.58
C PRO A 102 -29.31 -26.46 -1.33
N THR A 103 -28.87 -25.22 -1.50
CA THR A 103 -29.75 -24.06 -1.55
C THR A 103 -30.10 -23.81 -3.02
N THR A 104 -31.24 -24.30 -3.48
CA THR A 104 -31.67 -24.00 -4.86
C THR A 104 -32.17 -22.56 -4.98
N LEU A 105 -31.86 -21.93 -6.12
CA LEU A 105 -32.00 -20.52 -6.53
C LEU A 105 -30.80 -19.60 -6.24
N PRO A 106 -30.50 -18.67 -7.15
CA PRO A 106 -29.70 -17.50 -6.82
C PRO A 106 -30.27 -16.80 -5.59
N THR A 107 -29.43 -16.34 -4.68
CA THR A 107 -29.89 -15.60 -3.50
C THR A 107 -30.57 -14.29 -3.91
N PHE A 108 -31.42 -13.76 -3.01
CA PHE A 108 -32.13 -12.51 -3.27
C PHE A 108 -31.15 -11.36 -3.56
N ASP A 109 -30.01 -11.33 -2.87
CA ASP A 109 -28.94 -10.35 -3.01
C ASP A 109 -28.19 -10.48 -4.35
N GLU A 110 -27.95 -11.70 -4.83
CA GLU A 110 -27.32 -11.94 -6.14
C GLU A 110 -28.16 -11.38 -7.30
N LYS A 111 -29.49 -11.41 -7.15
CA LYS A 111 -30.41 -10.88 -8.15
C LYS A 111 -30.62 -9.38 -8.01
N LEU A 112 -30.62 -8.84 -6.78
CA LEU A 112 -30.65 -7.40 -6.53
C LEU A 112 -29.35 -6.69 -6.97
N GLY A 113 -28.21 -7.37 -6.90
CA GLY A 113 -26.91 -6.84 -7.33
C GLY A 113 -26.78 -6.62 -8.84
N ILE A 114 -27.78 -7.04 -9.64
CA ILE A 114 -27.82 -6.78 -11.08
C ILE A 114 -28.29 -5.34 -11.33
N ASN A 115 -27.45 -4.53 -11.97
CA ASN A 115 -27.74 -3.13 -12.28
C ASN A 115 -29.11 -2.95 -12.97
N GLY A 116 -30.03 -2.23 -12.31
CA GLY A 116 -31.36 -1.91 -12.82
C GLY A 116 -32.47 -2.90 -12.44
N ALA A 117 -32.17 -3.97 -11.69
CA ALA A 117 -33.19 -4.88 -11.18
C ALA A 117 -33.95 -4.24 -10.00
N SER A 118 -35.28 -4.17 -10.09
CA SER A 118 -36.14 -3.75 -8.97
C SER A 118 -36.47 -4.95 -8.07
N ALA A 119 -36.81 -4.71 -6.80
CA ALA A 119 -37.20 -5.80 -5.89
C ALA A 119 -38.38 -6.64 -6.45
N ALA A 120 -39.35 -6.00 -7.11
CA ALA A 120 -40.46 -6.69 -7.76
C ALA A 120 -40.01 -7.54 -8.97
N GLU A 121 -39.00 -7.07 -9.72
CA GLU A 121 -38.39 -7.85 -10.81
C GLU A 121 -37.62 -9.06 -10.28
N VAL A 122 -36.90 -8.90 -9.17
CA VAL A 122 -36.21 -10.02 -8.50
C VAL A 122 -37.19 -11.06 -7.99
N VAL A 123 -38.27 -10.64 -7.31
CA VAL A 123 -39.35 -11.54 -6.86
C VAL A 123 -39.93 -12.31 -8.04
N ARG A 124 -40.25 -11.62 -9.14
CA ARG A 124 -40.77 -12.26 -10.37
C ARG A 124 -39.80 -13.29 -10.94
N GLN A 125 -38.52 -12.95 -11.03
CA GLN A 125 -37.49 -13.86 -11.55
C GLN A 125 -37.31 -15.11 -10.67
N LEU A 126 -37.37 -14.96 -9.34
CA LEU A 126 -37.26 -16.10 -8.42
C LEU A 126 -38.51 -16.98 -8.45
N LEU A 127 -39.71 -16.39 -8.54
CA LEU A 127 -40.96 -17.15 -8.70
C LEU A 127 -41.01 -17.92 -10.03
N ALA A 128 -40.47 -17.35 -11.11
CA ALA A 128 -40.41 -18.01 -12.41
C ALA A 128 -39.52 -19.27 -12.39
N LEU A 129 -38.43 -19.25 -11.62
CA LEU A 129 -37.52 -20.40 -11.49
C LEU A 129 -38.13 -21.57 -10.71
N THR A 130 -39.22 -21.34 -9.98
CA THR A 130 -39.95 -22.36 -9.21
C THR A 130 -41.30 -22.73 -9.83
N GLU A 131 -41.57 -22.31 -11.07
CA GLU A 131 -42.79 -22.68 -11.78
C GLU A 131 -42.80 -24.18 -12.15
N PRO A 132 -43.95 -24.88 -12.00
CA PRO A 132 -44.05 -26.32 -12.26
C PRO A 132 -43.66 -26.74 -13.68
N GLU A 133 -43.74 -25.83 -14.66
CA GLU A 133 -43.36 -26.09 -16.06
C GLU A 133 -41.83 -26.07 -16.28
N GLN A 134 -41.08 -25.38 -15.41
CA GLN A 134 -39.60 -25.32 -15.46
C GLN A 134 -38.94 -26.38 -14.57
N VAL A 135 -39.61 -26.77 -13.48
CA VAL A 135 -39.14 -27.76 -12.51
C VAL A 135 -39.66 -29.15 -12.93
N GLY A 136 -38.87 -29.89 -13.71
CA GLY A 136 -39.24 -31.24 -14.17
C GLY A 136 -39.70 -32.17 -13.04
N GLN A 137 -40.65 -33.07 -13.32
CA GLN A 137 -41.48 -33.82 -12.37
C GLN A 137 -40.77 -34.75 -11.34
N ASP A 138 -39.43 -34.86 -11.35
CA ASP A 138 -38.72 -35.94 -10.64
C ASP A 138 -37.64 -35.50 -9.63
N THR A 139 -37.59 -34.23 -9.22
CA THR A 139 -36.65 -33.82 -8.15
C THR A 139 -37.32 -32.95 -7.09
N ALA A 140 -37.22 -33.40 -5.82
CA ALA A 140 -37.57 -32.60 -4.66
C ALA A 140 -36.56 -31.46 -4.51
N GLN A 141 -36.83 -30.33 -5.17
CA GLN A 141 -35.98 -29.14 -5.09
C GLN A 141 -36.23 -28.45 -3.75
N VAL A 142 -35.16 -28.20 -3.00
CA VAL A 142 -35.20 -27.46 -1.73
C VAL A 142 -34.64 -26.09 -1.93
N PHE A 143 -35.55 -25.12 -1.99
CA PHE A 143 -35.23 -23.72 -2.16
C PHE A 143 -34.99 -23.10 -0.78
N THR A 144 -33.79 -22.56 -0.56
CA THR A 144 -33.45 -21.93 0.71
C THR A 144 -33.50 -20.43 0.54
N LEU A 145 -34.23 -19.77 1.43
CA LEU A 145 -34.42 -18.33 1.38
C LEU A 145 -33.47 -17.65 2.37
N HIS A 146 -32.40 -17.04 1.85
CA HIS A 146 -31.53 -16.16 2.63
C HIS A 146 -32.11 -14.74 2.58
N ALA A 147 -32.39 -14.15 3.74
CA ALA A 147 -32.87 -12.77 3.82
C ALA A 147 -32.09 -12.00 4.89
N GLU A 148 -31.02 -11.36 4.44
CA GLU A 148 -30.41 -10.25 5.17
C GLU A 148 -31.32 -9.03 4.95
N LEU A 149 -32.38 -8.91 5.77
CA LEU A 149 -33.36 -7.86 5.59
C LEU A 149 -32.77 -6.51 6.03
N GLU A 150 -32.08 -5.83 5.11
CA GLU A 150 -31.55 -4.45 5.19
C GLU A 150 -32.52 -3.48 5.91
N GLY A 151 -32.53 -3.47 7.24
CA GLY A 151 -33.42 -2.64 8.05
C GLY A 151 -34.93 -2.79 7.76
N GLN A 152 -35.41 -3.98 7.37
CA GLN A 152 -36.80 -4.26 6.95
C GLN A 152 -37.22 -3.65 5.58
N LYS A 153 -36.34 -2.96 4.87
CA LYS A 153 -36.64 -2.30 3.58
C LYS A 153 -37.16 -3.28 2.51
N LEU A 154 -36.68 -4.52 2.53
CA LEU A 154 -37.04 -5.59 1.59
C LEU A 154 -38.15 -6.52 2.11
N ALA A 155 -38.70 -6.25 3.30
CA ALA A 155 -39.75 -7.07 3.90
C ALA A 155 -41.02 -7.19 3.01
N PRO A 156 -41.48 -6.16 2.27
CA PRO A 156 -42.62 -6.31 1.37
C PRO A 156 -42.37 -7.27 0.21
N ALA A 157 -41.20 -7.17 -0.43
CA ALA A 157 -40.82 -8.05 -1.54
C ALA A 157 -40.60 -9.50 -1.07
N PHE A 158 -40.04 -9.66 0.13
CA PHE A 158 -39.91 -10.96 0.79
C PHE A 158 -41.29 -11.59 1.10
N ALA A 159 -42.23 -10.81 1.63
CA ALA A 159 -43.59 -11.27 1.87
C ALA A 159 -44.31 -11.67 0.57
N GLU A 160 -44.08 -10.93 -0.53
CA GLU A 160 -44.60 -11.24 -1.87
C GLU A 160 -44.04 -12.57 -2.40
N LEU A 161 -42.73 -12.80 -2.26
CA LEU A 161 -42.09 -14.06 -2.66
C LEU A 161 -42.65 -15.26 -1.88
N LEU A 162 -42.79 -15.14 -0.56
CA LEU A 162 -43.37 -16.19 0.29
C LEU A 162 -44.83 -16.50 -0.08
N ALA A 163 -45.63 -15.46 -0.37
CA ALA A 163 -47.00 -15.63 -0.82
C ALA A 163 -47.06 -16.32 -2.19
N GLY A 164 -46.18 -15.93 -3.12
CA GLY A 164 -46.07 -16.54 -4.44
C GLY A 164 -45.71 -18.03 -4.39
N TRP A 165 -44.73 -18.43 -3.57
CA TRP A 165 -44.39 -19.85 -3.42
C TRP A 165 -45.49 -20.68 -2.78
N ARG A 166 -46.19 -20.14 -1.78
CA ARG A 166 -47.39 -20.80 -1.23
C ARG A 166 -48.49 -20.96 -2.28
N ALA A 167 -48.68 -19.96 -3.14
CA ALA A 167 -49.65 -20.03 -4.24
C ALA A 167 -49.26 -21.06 -5.32
N GLN A 168 -47.95 -21.26 -5.56
CA GLN A 168 -47.43 -22.33 -6.43
C GLN A 168 -47.49 -23.74 -5.79
N GLY A 169 -47.92 -23.84 -4.52
CA GLY A 169 -48.07 -25.12 -3.82
C GLY A 169 -46.84 -25.62 -3.08
N HIS A 170 -45.80 -24.78 -2.91
CA HIS A 170 -44.58 -25.14 -2.21
C HIS A 170 -44.76 -25.13 -0.68
N ALA A 171 -44.18 -26.12 0.00
CA ALA A 171 -44.12 -26.18 1.46
C ALA A 171 -42.92 -25.38 1.99
N LEU A 172 -43.16 -24.55 3.01
CA LEU A 172 -42.09 -23.80 3.70
C LEU A 172 -41.72 -24.55 4.98
N VAL A 173 -40.50 -25.06 5.04
CA VAL A 173 -39.98 -25.87 6.17
C VAL A 173 -38.63 -25.35 6.63
N ALA A 174 -38.28 -25.54 7.90
CA ALA A 174 -36.93 -25.24 8.37
C ALA A 174 -35.93 -26.28 7.83
N LEU A 175 -34.68 -25.89 7.59
CA LEU A 175 -33.65 -26.80 7.09
C LEU A 175 -33.40 -27.98 8.04
N ALA A 176 -33.43 -27.73 9.35
CA ALA A 176 -33.29 -28.78 10.37
C ALA A 176 -34.44 -29.81 10.30
N ASP A 177 -35.67 -29.35 10.08
CA ASP A 177 -36.84 -30.23 9.94
C ASP A 177 -36.73 -31.05 8.66
N TYR A 178 -36.29 -30.42 7.56
CA TYR A 178 -36.05 -31.13 6.30
C TYR A 178 -34.94 -32.17 6.44
N TYR A 179 -33.80 -31.81 7.04
CA TYR A 179 -32.71 -32.73 7.35
C TYR A 179 -33.18 -33.94 8.16
N ALA A 180 -34.06 -33.73 9.15
CA ALA A 180 -34.63 -34.81 9.96
C ALA A 180 -35.49 -35.80 9.14
N THR A 181 -35.99 -35.41 7.97
CA THR A 181 -36.72 -36.31 7.06
C THR A 181 -35.81 -37.12 6.13
N LEU A 182 -34.52 -36.76 6.01
CA LEU A 182 -33.60 -37.40 5.08
C LEU A 182 -33.16 -38.78 5.55
N LYS A 183 -33.17 -39.75 4.62
CA LYS A 183 -32.56 -41.07 4.82
C LYS A 183 -31.07 -40.96 4.48
N LEU A 184 -30.26 -40.63 5.49
CA LEU A 184 -28.83 -40.29 5.34
C LEU A 184 -28.00 -41.40 4.67
N ASP A 185 -28.39 -42.65 4.88
CA ASP A 185 -27.81 -43.86 4.29
C ASP A 185 -28.09 -44.01 2.78
N ARG A 186 -29.10 -43.30 2.26
CA ARG A 186 -29.55 -43.35 0.87
C ARG A 186 -29.22 -42.10 0.08
N LEU A 187 -28.52 -41.14 0.69
CA LEU A 187 -28.12 -39.93 0.00
C LEU A 187 -27.07 -40.23 -1.08
N PRO A 188 -27.13 -39.55 -2.24
CA PRO A 188 -26.11 -39.67 -3.27
C PRO A 188 -24.75 -39.23 -2.72
N LEU A 189 -23.70 -39.93 -3.12
CA LEU A 189 -22.32 -39.58 -2.83
C LEU A 189 -21.75 -38.75 -3.99
N HIS A 190 -21.18 -37.57 -3.70
CA HIS A 190 -20.60 -36.70 -4.71
C HIS A 190 -19.11 -36.42 -4.46
N PRO A 191 -18.22 -36.72 -5.42
CA PRO A 191 -16.80 -36.42 -5.31
C PRO A 191 -16.52 -34.93 -5.51
N VAL A 192 -15.55 -34.41 -4.75
CA VAL A 192 -15.04 -33.04 -4.93
C VAL A 192 -14.19 -32.99 -6.22
N THR A 193 -14.66 -32.30 -7.27
CA THR A 193 -14.05 -32.28 -8.62
C THR A 193 -13.06 -31.14 -8.87
N VAL A 194 -12.10 -31.35 -9.79
CA VAL A 194 -11.12 -30.36 -10.25
C VAL A 194 -11.78 -29.27 -11.11
N PRO A 195 -11.41 -27.98 -10.99
CA PRO A 195 -11.98 -26.89 -11.80
C PRO A 195 -11.69 -27.02 -13.31
N GLU A 196 -12.59 -26.49 -14.14
CA GLU A 196 -12.44 -26.38 -15.59
C GLU A 196 -11.22 -25.51 -15.97
N PHE A 197 -10.44 -25.92 -16.97
CA PHE A 197 -9.30 -25.15 -17.49
C PHE A 197 -9.25 -25.12 -19.02
N SER A 198 -8.53 -24.16 -19.60
CA SER A 198 -8.26 -24.04 -21.03
C SER A 198 -6.81 -23.61 -21.29
N ALA A 199 -5.99 -24.47 -21.90
CA ALA A 199 -4.56 -24.22 -22.11
C ALA A 199 -4.11 -24.51 -23.56
N ALA A 200 -2.99 -23.93 -23.99
CA ALA A 200 -2.45 -24.14 -25.33
C ALA A 200 -1.76 -25.52 -25.45
N ALA A 201 -2.12 -26.30 -26.48
CA ALA A 201 -1.67 -27.69 -26.61
C ALA A 201 -1.16 -28.05 -28.02
N ILE A 202 -0.35 -29.11 -28.12
CA ILE A 202 0.14 -29.70 -29.38
C ILE A 202 -0.27 -31.18 -29.48
N SER A 203 -1.10 -31.51 -30.48
CA SER A 203 -1.52 -32.88 -30.79
C SER A 203 -0.97 -33.35 -32.14
N SER A 204 -0.77 -34.67 -32.30
CA SER A 204 -0.37 -35.35 -33.55
C SER A 204 -1.55 -35.50 -34.53
N THR A 205 -2.79 -35.44 -34.03
CA THR A 205 -4.04 -35.53 -34.80
C THR A 205 -4.59 -34.18 -35.26
N LEU A 206 -3.99 -33.07 -34.84
CA LEU A 206 -4.36 -31.71 -35.26
C LEU A 206 -3.36 -31.22 -36.31
N THR A 207 -3.69 -31.38 -37.59
CA THR A 207 -2.93 -30.74 -38.68
C THR A 207 -3.17 -29.23 -38.69
N GLY A 208 -2.31 -28.46 -38.02
CA GLY A 208 -2.33 -26.99 -37.99
C GLY A 208 -1.93 -26.45 -36.61
N LEU A 209 -1.05 -25.45 -36.57
CA LEU A 209 -0.49 -24.88 -35.33
C LEU A 209 -1.56 -24.43 -34.31
N ALA A 210 -1.34 -24.79 -33.05
CA ALA A 210 -1.90 -24.25 -31.81
C ALA A 210 -3.45 -24.25 -31.68
N GLY A 211 -4.00 -25.36 -31.15
CA GLY A 211 -5.35 -25.40 -30.58
C GLY A 211 -5.32 -25.11 -29.08
N LYS A 212 -6.29 -24.32 -28.58
CA LYS A 212 -6.61 -24.29 -27.14
C LYS A 212 -7.37 -25.57 -26.79
N LEU A 213 -6.90 -26.29 -25.78
CA LEU A 213 -7.50 -27.50 -25.26
C LEU A 213 -8.19 -27.18 -23.93
N SER A 214 -9.48 -27.50 -23.81
CA SER A 214 -10.21 -27.37 -22.55
C SER A 214 -10.49 -28.72 -21.91
N LEU A 215 -10.65 -28.75 -20.59
CA LEU A 215 -11.02 -29.99 -19.88
C LEU A 215 -12.35 -30.55 -20.40
N SER A 216 -13.31 -29.66 -20.71
CA SER A 216 -14.59 -29.98 -21.37
C SER A 216 -14.43 -30.59 -22.77
N SER A 217 -13.42 -30.20 -23.55
CA SER A 217 -13.19 -30.74 -24.90
C SER A 217 -12.60 -32.15 -24.89
N LEU A 218 -12.19 -32.64 -23.72
CA LEU A 218 -11.53 -33.92 -23.50
C LEU A 218 -12.44 -34.95 -22.80
N ARG A 219 -13.69 -34.58 -22.47
CA ARG A 219 -14.67 -35.48 -21.85
C ARG A 219 -15.01 -36.64 -22.80
N GLY A 220 -15.20 -37.83 -22.25
CA GLY A 220 -15.45 -39.07 -22.99
C GLY A 220 -14.24 -40.01 -23.13
N LYS A 221 -13.05 -39.60 -22.66
CA LYS A 221 -11.84 -40.43 -22.53
C LYS A 221 -11.31 -40.35 -21.11
N ASN A 222 -10.70 -41.43 -20.59
CA ASN A 222 -9.88 -41.30 -19.39
C ASN A 222 -8.65 -40.44 -19.71
N LEU A 223 -8.16 -39.65 -18.77
CA LEU A 223 -7.03 -38.74 -18.99
C LEU A 223 -5.90 -39.05 -18.02
N VAL A 224 -4.69 -39.23 -18.54
CA VAL A 224 -3.46 -39.25 -17.73
C VAL A 224 -2.77 -37.91 -17.91
N LEU A 225 -2.82 -37.05 -16.90
CA LEU A 225 -2.08 -35.79 -16.86
C LEU A 225 -0.78 -36.02 -16.11
N TYR A 226 0.37 -35.92 -16.77
CA TYR A 226 1.67 -36.03 -16.09
C TYR A 226 2.46 -34.72 -16.21
N PHE A 227 2.91 -34.23 -15.06
CA PHE A 227 3.65 -32.98 -14.92
C PHE A 227 5.13 -33.27 -14.79
N TYR A 228 5.95 -32.60 -15.60
CA TYR A 228 7.39 -32.84 -15.61
C TYR A 228 8.22 -31.55 -15.69
N PRO A 229 9.46 -31.51 -15.14
CA PRO A 229 10.23 -30.27 -14.99
C PRO A 229 10.62 -29.54 -16.26
N LYS A 230 11.12 -30.27 -17.27
CA LYS A 230 11.70 -29.68 -18.48
C LYS A 230 11.90 -30.68 -19.63
N ASP A 231 11.48 -30.32 -20.84
CA ASP A 231 11.73 -31.07 -22.08
C ASP A 231 13.23 -31.40 -22.26
N ASN A 232 13.53 -32.53 -22.91
CA ASN A 232 14.89 -32.96 -23.27
C ASN A 232 15.89 -33.16 -22.10
N THR A 233 15.43 -33.14 -20.85
CA THR A 233 16.28 -33.54 -19.72
C THR A 233 16.25 -35.07 -19.52
N PRO A 234 17.35 -35.73 -19.14
CA PRO A 234 17.47 -37.19 -19.19
C PRO A 234 16.27 -37.94 -18.56
N GLY A 235 15.87 -37.58 -17.34
CA GLY A 235 14.73 -38.20 -16.67
C GLY A 235 13.36 -37.89 -17.30
N CYS A 236 13.13 -36.67 -17.82
CA CYS A 236 11.87 -36.35 -18.53
C CYS A 236 11.80 -37.04 -19.89
N THR A 237 12.95 -37.16 -20.56
CA THR A 237 13.06 -37.88 -21.83
C THR A 237 12.71 -39.34 -21.62
N THR A 238 13.31 -40.03 -20.64
CA THR A 238 12.97 -41.42 -20.32
C THR A 238 11.49 -41.56 -19.97
N GLU A 239 10.94 -40.75 -19.07
CA GLU A 239 9.52 -40.80 -18.67
C GLU A 239 8.56 -40.63 -19.86
N SER A 240 8.86 -39.69 -20.76
CA SER A 240 8.02 -39.45 -21.95
C SER A 240 8.16 -40.55 -23.01
N GLN A 241 9.34 -41.18 -23.11
CA GLN A 241 9.58 -42.32 -23.99
C GLN A 241 8.88 -43.58 -23.47
N ASP A 242 8.86 -43.80 -22.16
CA ASP A 242 8.12 -44.91 -21.53
C ASP A 242 6.61 -44.76 -21.78
N PHE A 243 6.05 -43.54 -21.62
CA PHE A 243 4.65 -43.26 -21.98
C PHE A 243 4.36 -43.42 -23.48
N ARG A 244 5.34 -43.14 -24.35
CA ARG A 244 5.21 -43.35 -25.81
C ARG A 244 5.13 -44.83 -26.11
N ASP A 245 6.01 -45.63 -25.53
CA ASP A 245 6.11 -47.05 -25.81
C ASP A 245 4.87 -47.80 -25.29
N ALA A 246 4.26 -47.32 -24.18
CA ALA A 246 2.98 -47.80 -23.66
C ALA A 246 1.73 -47.16 -24.32
N TYR A 247 1.87 -46.16 -25.20
CA TYR A 247 0.76 -45.35 -25.71
C TYR A 247 -0.34 -46.18 -26.39
N ALA A 248 0.04 -47.26 -27.09
CA ALA A 248 -0.90 -48.16 -27.74
C ALA A 248 -1.84 -48.85 -26.73
N GLN A 249 -1.34 -49.24 -25.56
CA GLN A 249 -2.12 -49.88 -24.51
C GLN A 249 -3.07 -48.89 -23.83
N PHE A 250 -2.64 -47.63 -23.64
CA PHE A 250 -3.52 -46.56 -23.15
C PHE A 250 -4.62 -46.20 -24.15
N SER A 251 -4.27 -46.10 -25.44
CA SER A 251 -5.23 -45.83 -26.51
C SER A 251 -6.28 -46.94 -26.65
N GLN A 252 -5.89 -48.22 -26.52
CA GLN A 252 -6.83 -49.35 -26.51
C GLN A 252 -7.81 -49.33 -25.33
N ALA A 253 -7.42 -48.72 -24.20
CA ALA A 253 -8.24 -48.55 -23.01
C ALA A 253 -9.08 -47.25 -23.00
N ASN A 254 -9.19 -46.54 -24.12
CA ASN A 254 -9.87 -45.23 -24.23
C ASN A 254 -9.27 -44.16 -23.28
N THR A 255 -7.95 -44.20 -23.09
CA THR A 255 -7.21 -43.29 -22.21
C THR A 255 -6.26 -42.41 -23.02
N GLU A 256 -6.38 -41.09 -22.90
CA GLU A 256 -5.50 -40.10 -23.53
C GLU A 256 -4.40 -39.67 -22.55
N ILE A 257 -3.16 -39.61 -23.03
CA ILE A 257 -2.02 -39.13 -22.25
C ILE A 257 -1.77 -37.66 -22.58
N ILE A 258 -1.51 -36.85 -21.55
CA ILE A 258 -1.22 -35.43 -21.67
C ILE A 258 -0.02 -35.09 -20.77
N GLY A 259 1.08 -34.68 -21.40
CA GLY A 259 2.25 -34.15 -20.69
C GLY A 259 2.15 -32.64 -20.49
N ILE A 260 2.52 -32.16 -19.31
CA ILE A 260 2.41 -30.76 -18.93
C ILE A 260 3.75 -30.28 -18.34
N SER A 261 4.31 -29.21 -18.90
CA SER A 261 5.45 -28.50 -18.30
C SER A 261 5.35 -27.00 -18.54
N ARG A 262 6.28 -26.24 -17.95
CA ARG A 262 6.44 -24.79 -18.19
C ARG A 262 7.12 -24.45 -19.52
N ASP A 263 7.45 -25.45 -20.33
CA ASP A 263 8.14 -25.24 -21.59
C ASP A 263 7.20 -24.65 -22.64
N SER A 264 7.77 -23.90 -23.58
CA SER A 264 6.99 -23.27 -24.65
C SER A 264 6.45 -24.30 -25.65
N LEU A 265 5.38 -23.93 -26.39
CA LEU A 265 4.86 -24.73 -27.50
C LEU A 265 5.96 -25.15 -28.50
N LYS A 266 6.92 -24.26 -28.79
CA LYS A 266 8.05 -24.55 -29.69
C LYS A 266 8.97 -25.63 -29.11
N SER A 267 9.21 -25.62 -27.79
CA SER A 267 9.97 -26.67 -27.10
C SER A 267 9.27 -28.01 -27.19
N HIS A 268 7.96 -28.04 -26.89
CA HIS A 268 7.15 -29.25 -27.00
C HIS A 268 7.08 -29.79 -28.43
N GLN A 269 7.00 -28.92 -29.44
CA GLN A 269 7.02 -29.34 -30.85
C GLN A 269 8.33 -30.02 -31.20
N ASN A 270 9.47 -29.46 -30.78
CA ASN A 270 10.78 -30.05 -30.99
C ASN A 270 10.94 -31.36 -30.22
N PHE A 271 10.52 -31.41 -28.96
CA PHE A 271 10.59 -32.60 -28.10
C PHE A 271 9.76 -33.76 -28.67
N LYS A 272 8.53 -33.46 -29.10
CA LYS A 272 7.62 -34.40 -29.75
C LYS A 272 8.17 -34.93 -31.08
N THR A 273 8.75 -34.06 -31.90
CA THR A 273 9.36 -34.43 -33.20
C THR A 273 10.62 -35.27 -33.00
N GLN A 274 11.47 -34.90 -32.04
CA GLN A 274 12.75 -35.55 -31.78
C GLN A 274 12.58 -36.96 -31.20
N HIS A 275 11.59 -37.17 -30.32
CA HIS A 275 11.38 -38.44 -29.63
C HIS A 275 10.15 -39.22 -30.13
N ASN A 276 9.50 -38.75 -31.20
CA ASN A 276 8.32 -39.37 -31.80
C ASN A 276 7.18 -39.62 -30.78
N LEU A 277 6.85 -38.61 -29.96
CA LEU A 277 5.81 -38.76 -28.93
C LEU A 277 4.41 -38.67 -29.56
N PRO A 278 3.52 -39.67 -29.40
CA PRO A 278 2.23 -39.70 -30.09
C PRO A 278 1.13 -38.91 -29.36
N PHE A 279 1.31 -38.59 -28.08
CA PHE A 279 0.33 -38.00 -27.17
C PHE A 279 0.44 -36.47 -27.03
N ILE A 280 -0.53 -35.82 -26.38
CA ILE A 280 -0.64 -34.35 -26.30
C ILE A 280 0.39 -33.77 -25.31
N LEU A 281 0.98 -32.62 -25.64
CA LEU A 281 1.76 -31.81 -24.71
C LEU A 281 1.13 -30.42 -24.53
N ILE A 282 0.97 -29.97 -23.29
CA ILE A 282 0.44 -28.65 -22.93
C ILE A 282 1.57 -27.75 -22.42
N ALA A 283 1.70 -26.60 -23.06
CA ALA A 283 2.65 -25.56 -22.68
C ALA A 283 2.05 -24.65 -21.61
N ASP A 284 2.33 -24.91 -20.34
CA ASP A 284 1.85 -24.13 -19.20
C ASP A 284 2.85 -23.04 -18.81
N THR A 285 3.14 -22.14 -19.76
CA THR A 285 4.19 -21.10 -19.60
C THR A 285 3.88 -20.06 -18.52
N GLN A 286 2.62 -19.96 -18.10
CA GLN A 286 2.15 -19.05 -17.04
C GLN A 286 1.93 -19.75 -15.69
N GLU A 287 2.27 -21.04 -15.59
CA GLU A 287 2.07 -21.87 -14.40
C GLU A 287 0.60 -21.95 -13.92
N GLU A 288 -0.38 -21.76 -14.80
CA GLU A 288 -1.80 -21.78 -14.43
C GLU A 288 -2.23 -23.20 -14.05
N LEU A 289 -1.87 -24.20 -14.86
CA LEU A 289 -2.15 -25.61 -14.57
C LEU A 289 -1.22 -26.17 -13.49
N CYS A 290 0.05 -25.79 -13.50
CA CYS A 290 1.02 -26.23 -12.52
C CYS A 290 0.66 -25.73 -11.11
N SER A 291 0.11 -24.51 -11.02
CA SER A 291 -0.46 -23.96 -9.78
C SER A 291 -1.79 -24.63 -9.42
N LEU A 292 -2.69 -24.84 -10.40
CA LEU A 292 -3.99 -25.48 -10.17
C LEU A 292 -3.86 -26.90 -9.59
N PHE A 293 -2.87 -27.67 -10.03
CA PHE A 293 -2.62 -29.05 -9.58
C PHE A 293 -1.57 -29.14 -8.45
N ASP A 294 -1.10 -28.01 -7.92
CA ASP A 294 -0.10 -27.92 -6.83
C ASP A 294 1.18 -28.75 -7.09
N VAL A 295 1.78 -28.59 -8.27
CA VAL A 295 3.03 -29.31 -8.62
C VAL A 295 4.27 -28.42 -8.54
N ILE A 296 4.15 -27.12 -8.26
CA ILE A 296 5.32 -26.23 -8.07
C ILE A 296 5.84 -26.33 -6.63
N LYS A 297 7.04 -26.87 -6.44
CA LYS A 297 7.68 -27.01 -5.12
C LYS A 297 9.03 -26.32 -5.08
N LEU A 298 9.41 -25.83 -3.89
CA LEU A 298 10.77 -25.35 -3.63
C LEU A 298 11.69 -26.54 -3.50
N LYS A 299 12.71 -26.61 -4.37
CA LYS A 299 13.72 -27.67 -4.36
C LYS A 299 15.06 -27.06 -4.03
N ASN A 300 15.77 -27.68 -3.09
CA ASN A 300 17.15 -27.32 -2.83
C ASN A 300 18.03 -27.94 -3.91
N MET A 301 18.56 -27.11 -4.82
CA MET A 301 19.55 -27.51 -5.80
C MET A 301 20.87 -26.82 -5.46
N TYR A 302 21.85 -27.63 -5.05
CA TYR A 302 23.21 -27.16 -4.75
C TYR A 302 23.26 -26.01 -3.72
N GLY A 303 22.43 -26.09 -2.66
CA GLY A 303 22.41 -25.10 -1.58
C GLY A 303 21.61 -23.84 -1.87
N LYS A 304 20.89 -23.77 -3.00
CA LYS A 304 19.92 -22.71 -3.33
C LYS A 304 18.53 -23.29 -3.46
N GLU A 305 17.55 -22.61 -2.88
CA GLU A 305 16.13 -22.94 -3.09
C GLU A 305 15.69 -22.44 -4.46
N VAL A 306 15.31 -23.38 -5.33
CA VAL A 306 14.86 -23.12 -6.69
C VAL A 306 13.45 -23.69 -6.85
N ARG A 307 12.51 -22.87 -7.33
CA ARG A 307 11.14 -23.30 -7.64
C ARG A 307 11.12 -24.18 -8.89
N GLY A 308 10.65 -25.41 -8.75
CA GLY A 308 10.57 -26.38 -9.84
C GLY A 308 9.35 -27.29 -9.74
N ILE A 309 8.96 -27.87 -10.88
CA ILE A 309 7.86 -28.85 -10.91
C ILE A 309 8.31 -30.12 -10.17
N GLU A 310 7.51 -30.58 -9.22
CA GLU A 310 7.51 -31.92 -8.66
C GLU A 310 6.83 -32.88 -9.65
N ARG A 311 7.57 -33.92 -10.10
CA ARG A 311 7.02 -34.91 -11.04
C ARG A 311 5.81 -35.56 -10.42
N SER A 312 4.66 -35.43 -11.07
CA SER A 312 3.38 -35.90 -10.56
C SER A 312 2.51 -36.38 -11.72
N THR A 313 1.70 -37.41 -11.50
CA THR A 313 0.76 -37.94 -12.49
C THR A 313 -0.63 -38.02 -11.89
N PHE A 314 -1.65 -37.69 -12.68
CA PHE A 314 -3.05 -37.68 -12.29
C PHE A 314 -3.85 -38.47 -13.32
N LEU A 315 -4.67 -39.41 -12.86
CA LEU A 315 -5.60 -40.18 -13.68
C LEU A 315 -7.01 -39.63 -13.45
N LEU A 316 -7.63 -39.09 -14.49
CA LEU A 316 -9.03 -38.68 -14.50
C LEU A 316 -9.86 -39.65 -15.34
N ASP A 317 -11.12 -39.84 -14.97
CA ASP A 317 -12.04 -40.64 -15.77
C ASP A 317 -12.67 -39.86 -16.94
N THR A 318 -13.51 -40.55 -17.71
CA THR A 318 -14.28 -39.97 -18.82
C THR A 318 -15.16 -38.76 -18.48
N GLN A 319 -15.45 -38.51 -17.19
CA GLN A 319 -16.23 -37.37 -16.71
C GLN A 319 -15.35 -36.24 -16.15
N GLY A 320 -14.02 -36.40 -16.15
CA GLY A 320 -13.07 -35.44 -15.58
C GLY A 320 -12.94 -35.55 -14.05
N ILE A 321 -13.35 -36.68 -13.47
CA ILE A 321 -13.21 -36.93 -12.03
C ILE A 321 -11.83 -37.52 -11.77
N LEU A 322 -11.08 -36.95 -10.83
CA LEU A 322 -9.79 -37.48 -10.40
C LEU A 322 -9.99 -38.86 -9.75
N ARG A 323 -9.43 -39.91 -10.36
CA ARG A 323 -9.49 -41.29 -9.88
C ARG A 323 -8.25 -41.69 -9.09
N HIS A 324 -7.08 -41.22 -9.51
CA HIS A 324 -5.84 -41.52 -8.80
C HIS A 324 -4.80 -40.41 -9.02
N LEU A 325 -3.94 -40.17 -8.02
CA LEU A 325 -2.79 -39.27 -8.14
C LEU A 325 -1.52 -39.90 -7.60
N TRP A 326 -0.39 -39.55 -8.21
CA TRP A 326 0.96 -39.95 -7.84
C TRP A 326 1.84 -38.70 -7.78
N ARG A 327 2.55 -38.47 -6.67
CA ARG A 327 3.44 -37.30 -6.47
C ARG A 327 4.87 -37.74 -6.18
N GLY A 328 5.83 -36.87 -6.49
CA GLY A 328 7.25 -37.14 -6.24
C GLY A 328 7.79 -38.33 -7.02
N VAL A 329 7.25 -38.56 -8.22
CA VAL A 329 7.46 -39.76 -9.04
C VAL A 329 8.94 -39.99 -9.38
N LYS A 330 9.39 -41.25 -9.21
CA LYS A 330 10.67 -41.73 -9.75
C LYS A 330 10.42 -42.35 -11.11
N VAL A 331 11.20 -41.94 -12.11
CA VAL A 331 10.96 -42.27 -13.52
C VAL A 331 10.96 -43.78 -13.84
N PRO A 332 11.93 -44.60 -13.37
CA PRO A 332 11.97 -46.01 -13.75
C PRO A 332 10.75 -46.79 -13.24
N GLY A 333 9.96 -47.36 -14.16
CA GLY A 333 8.81 -48.23 -13.85
C GLY A 333 7.49 -47.52 -13.55
N HIS A 334 7.46 -46.18 -13.50
CA HIS A 334 6.25 -45.42 -13.14
C HIS A 334 5.08 -45.64 -14.11
N VAL A 335 5.36 -45.72 -15.43
CA VAL A 335 4.30 -45.83 -16.45
C VAL A 335 3.45 -47.08 -16.30
N GLU A 336 3.97 -48.14 -15.66
CA GLU A 336 3.22 -49.36 -15.36
C GLU A 336 2.11 -49.14 -14.32
N GLU A 337 2.21 -48.13 -13.44
CA GLU A 337 1.20 -47.88 -12.39
C GLU A 337 -0.10 -47.27 -12.97
N PRO A 338 -0.07 -46.13 -13.70
CA PRO A 338 -1.25 -45.64 -14.40
C PRO A 338 -1.76 -46.63 -15.47
N GLU A 339 -0.88 -47.48 -16.00
CA GLU A 339 -1.28 -48.54 -16.93
C GLU A 339 -2.15 -49.60 -16.28
N LYS A 340 -1.86 -50.04 -15.05
CA LYS A 340 -2.68 -51.05 -14.36
C LYS A 340 -4.05 -50.50 -13.94
N GLU A 341 -4.13 -49.21 -13.63
CA GLU A 341 -5.35 -48.55 -13.15
C GLU A 341 -6.31 -48.09 -14.27
N LYS A 342 -5.90 -48.12 -15.54
CA LYS A 342 -6.68 -47.57 -16.68
C LYS A 342 -7.95 -48.36 -17.07
N ALA A 343 -8.32 -49.40 -16.32
CA ALA A 343 -9.30 -50.40 -16.72
C ALA A 343 -10.49 -50.65 -15.74
N ALA A 344 -10.66 -49.88 -14.67
CA ALA A 344 -11.79 -50.11 -13.74
C ALA A 344 -13.10 -49.41 -14.20
N PRO A 345 -14.23 -50.13 -14.39
CA PRO A 345 -15.49 -49.54 -14.86
C PRO A 345 -16.27 -48.82 -13.74
N ALA A 346 -16.89 -47.68 -14.06
CA ALA A 346 -17.84 -46.96 -13.21
C ALA A 346 -19.28 -47.51 -13.34
N PRO A 347 -20.14 -47.43 -12.30
CA PRO A 347 -21.53 -47.88 -12.36
C PRO A 347 -22.40 -46.96 -13.24
N SER A 348 -23.29 -47.57 -14.03
CA SER A 348 -24.06 -46.95 -15.13
C SER A 348 -25.33 -46.21 -14.70
N VAL A 349 -25.60 -45.02 -15.26
CA VAL A 349 -26.92 -44.36 -15.29
C VAL A 349 -27.24 -43.90 -16.72
N VAL A 350 -28.48 -44.10 -17.15
CA VAL A 350 -29.03 -44.09 -18.53
C VAL A 350 -29.36 -42.66 -19.03
N ALA A 351 -29.20 -42.38 -20.34
CA ALA A 351 -29.50 -41.08 -20.98
C ALA A 351 -30.61 -41.18 -22.08
N VAL A 352 -31.34 -40.07 -22.31
CA VAL A 352 -32.39 -39.85 -23.34
C VAL A 352 -32.09 -38.52 -24.12
N PRO A 353 -32.45 -38.37 -25.42
CA PRO A 353 -31.72 -37.48 -26.36
C PRO A 353 -32.37 -36.10 -26.72
N ARG A 354 -31.53 -35.24 -27.32
CA ARG A 354 -31.72 -33.84 -27.81
C ARG A 354 -32.55 -33.69 -29.12
N PRO A 355 -32.86 -32.44 -29.52
CA PRO A 355 -32.80 -32.05 -30.94
C PRO A 355 -32.01 -30.74 -31.24
N THR A 356 -31.83 -30.47 -32.54
CA THR A 356 -30.73 -29.76 -33.24
C THR A 356 -31.18 -28.51 -34.06
N ASN A 357 -30.19 -27.85 -34.70
CA ASN A 357 -30.21 -27.00 -35.93
C ASN A 357 -29.95 -25.49 -35.69
N SER A 358 -29.32 -24.68 -36.56
CA SER A 358 -28.54 -24.80 -37.82
C SER A 358 -28.04 -23.38 -38.22
N THR A 359 -26.87 -23.27 -38.86
CA THR A 359 -26.26 -22.05 -39.47
C THR A 359 -26.89 -21.72 -40.85
N PRO A 360 -26.69 -20.52 -41.48
CA PRO A 360 -25.53 -20.28 -42.37
C PRO A 360 -25.03 -18.79 -42.51
N ALA A 361 -24.04 -18.58 -43.40
CA ALA A 361 -23.02 -17.49 -43.47
C ALA A 361 -23.21 -16.43 -44.63
N PRO A 362 -22.17 -15.79 -45.25
CA PRO A 362 -21.85 -14.34 -45.20
C PRO A 362 -21.77 -13.62 -46.59
N LEU A 363 -21.40 -12.32 -46.68
CA LEU A 363 -20.94 -11.64 -47.92
C LEU A 363 -20.17 -10.32 -47.68
N ALA A 364 -19.31 -9.93 -48.64
CA ALA A 364 -18.22 -8.94 -48.53
C ALA A 364 -18.30 -7.72 -49.49
N ALA A 365 -17.44 -6.72 -49.21
CA ALA A 365 -16.67 -5.83 -50.12
C ALA A 365 -17.16 -4.40 -50.54
N ASN A 366 -16.18 -3.46 -50.48
CA ASN A 366 -15.84 -2.34 -51.41
C ASN A 366 -15.78 -0.88 -50.87
N ALA A 367 -14.67 -0.21 -51.19
CA ALA A 367 -14.37 1.24 -51.19
C ALA A 367 -14.19 1.72 -52.68
N PRO A 368 -13.75 2.96 -53.09
CA PRO A 368 -13.31 4.23 -52.42
C PRO A 368 -13.83 5.51 -53.19
N PRO A 369 -13.14 6.70 -53.44
CA PRO A 369 -12.05 7.49 -52.80
C PRO A 369 -12.20 9.08 -52.78
N ARG A 370 -11.17 9.79 -52.22
CA ARG A 370 -10.44 11.06 -52.67
C ARG A 370 -10.61 12.49 -52.03
N ARG A 371 -9.48 12.98 -51.44
CA ARG A 371 -8.60 14.18 -51.77
C ARG A 371 -8.88 15.63 -51.28
N ARG A 372 -7.90 16.28 -50.57
CA ARG A 372 -7.03 17.44 -50.98
C ARG A 372 -6.33 18.20 -49.81
N THR A 373 -5.25 18.90 -50.14
CA THR A 373 -4.18 19.52 -49.31
C THR A 373 -4.13 21.07 -49.36
N ARG A 374 -3.44 21.72 -48.38
CA ARG A 374 -2.61 22.98 -48.39
C ARG A 374 -2.57 23.59 -46.96
N GLY A 375 -1.54 24.24 -46.39
CA GLY A 375 -0.16 24.65 -46.74
C GLY A 375 0.27 25.79 -45.76
N ALA A 376 1.55 25.90 -45.35
CA ALA A 376 2.12 27.13 -44.74
C ALA A 376 3.67 27.08 -44.57
N GLN A 377 4.33 28.22 -44.77
CA GLN A 377 5.73 28.63 -44.45
C GLN A 377 5.69 30.15 -44.09
N PRO A 378 6.74 30.80 -43.53
CA PRO A 378 7.98 30.32 -42.87
C PRO A 378 8.25 31.00 -41.49
N ALA A 379 9.30 30.57 -40.78
CA ALA A 379 9.73 31.08 -39.46
C ALA A 379 11.12 31.75 -39.51
N HIS A 380 11.32 32.74 -38.62
CA HIS A 380 12.56 33.51 -38.41
C HIS A 380 13.60 32.70 -37.59
N GLN A 381 14.86 32.73 -38.03
CA GLN A 381 16.00 32.07 -37.39
C GLN A 381 16.53 32.85 -36.17
N GLN A 382 16.85 32.13 -35.10
CA GLN A 382 17.92 32.47 -34.16
C GLN A 382 18.89 31.29 -34.06
N THR A 383 20.17 31.64 -34.12
CA THR A 383 21.34 30.78 -34.22
C THR A 383 21.80 30.28 -32.85
N SER A 384 21.97 28.97 -32.70
CA SER A 384 22.79 28.36 -31.63
C SER A 384 23.70 27.29 -32.24
N ALA A 385 24.88 27.12 -31.64
CA ALA A 385 25.95 26.25 -32.10
C ALA A 385 25.47 24.82 -32.36
N LYS A 386 25.87 24.26 -33.50
CA LYS A 386 25.41 22.96 -34.01
C LYS A 386 25.92 21.82 -33.11
N LEU A 387 25.15 21.46 -32.08
CA LEU A 387 25.36 20.20 -31.35
C LEU A 387 25.23 19.04 -32.35
N ALA A 388 26.12 18.04 -32.24
CA ALA A 388 26.03 16.81 -33.03
C ALA A 388 24.72 16.09 -32.71
N ARG A 389 23.95 15.70 -33.73
CA ARG A 389 22.68 14.98 -33.56
C ARG A 389 22.94 13.63 -32.89
N LYS A 390 22.30 13.36 -31.76
CA LYS A 390 22.36 12.07 -31.06
C LYS A 390 21.35 11.07 -31.64
N LEU A 391 21.57 9.78 -31.40
CA LEU A 391 20.66 8.69 -31.78
C LEU A 391 20.14 7.99 -30.51
N PHE A 392 18.86 8.15 -30.20
CA PHE A 392 18.24 7.53 -29.04
C PHE A 392 17.58 6.21 -29.41
N VAL A 393 17.99 5.12 -28.75
CA VAL A 393 17.35 3.80 -28.88
C VAL A 393 16.33 3.67 -27.77
N LEU A 394 15.04 3.55 -28.12
CA LEU A 394 13.99 3.49 -27.10
C LEU A 394 13.66 2.05 -26.71
N ASP A 395 13.58 1.82 -25.42
CA ASP A 395 13.00 0.62 -24.84
C ASP A 395 11.45 0.64 -24.91
N THR A 396 10.83 -0.53 -24.98
CA THR A 396 9.37 -0.71 -25.05
C THR A 396 8.69 -0.14 -23.83
N ASN A 397 9.27 -0.28 -22.64
CA ASN A 397 8.72 0.26 -21.40
C ASN A 397 8.55 1.78 -21.47
N VAL A 398 9.41 2.50 -22.20
CA VAL A 398 9.27 3.95 -22.42
C VAL A 398 8.00 4.27 -23.21
N LEU A 399 7.77 3.54 -24.32
CA LEU A 399 6.61 3.73 -25.19
C LEU A 399 5.30 3.24 -24.55
N MET A 400 5.37 2.23 -23.68
CA MET A 400 4.24 1.70 -22.93
C MET A 400 3.83 2.61 -21.76
N HIS A 401 4.78 3.31 -21.13
CA HIS A 401 4.47 4.30 -20.11
C HIS A 401 4.11 5.67 -20.70
N ASP A 402 4.74 6.09 -21.79
CA ASP A 402 4.42 7.33 -22.50
C ASP A 402 4.41 7.14 -24.04
N PRO A 403 3.23 7.03 -24.67
CA PRO A 403 3.13 6.82 -26.11
C PRO A 403 3.52 8.04 -26.95
N SER A 404 3.72 9.22 -26.33
CA SER A 404 4.19 10.44 -27.01
C SER A 404 5.69 10.67 -26.89
N SER A 405 6.42 9.79 -26.19
CA SER A 405 7.89 9.83 -26.07
C SER A 405 8.61 9.91 -27.42
N LEU A 406 8.05 9.32 -28.48
CA LEU A 406 8.54 9.44 -29.87
C LEU A 406 8.75 10.87 -30.37
N PHE A 407 8.09 11.87 -29.77
CA PHE A 407 8.13 13.26 -30.24
C PHE A 407 8.87 14.20 -29.29
N ARG A 408 9.56 13.67 -28.26
CA ARG A 408 10.14 14.48 -27.17
C ARG A 408 11.66 14.56 -27.14
N PHE A 409 12.32 14.08 -28.19
CA PHE A 409 13.79 14.11 -28.32
C PHE A 409 14.28 15.30 -29.17
N ALA A 410 13.46 16.36 -29.29
CA ALA A 410 13.78 17.60 -30.00
C ALA A 410 14.37 17.36 -31.42
N GLU A 411 15.59 17.82 -31.70
CA GLU A 411 16.27 17.67 -33.00
C GLU A 411 16.97 16.32 -33.21
N HIS A 412 16.92 15.41 -32.23
CA HIS A 412 17.66 14.15 -32.24
C HIS A 412 16.90 12.99 -32.87
N ASP A 413 17.65 12.04 -33.42
CA ASP A 413 17.09 10.89 -34.14
C ASP A 413 16.70 9.77 -33.16
N ILE A 414 15.66 9.00 -33.51
CA ILE A 414 15.14 7.90 -32.71
C ILE A 414 15.29 6.60 -33.48
N TYR A 415 15.74 5.55 -32.81
CA TYR A 415 15.85 4.20 -33.34
C TYR A 415 14.96 3.24 -32.56
N LEU A 416 14.12 2.48 -33.26
CA LEU A 416 13.31 1.43 -32.66
C LEU A 416 13.83 0.04 -33.08
N PRO A 417 14.36 -0.75 -32.13
CA PRO A 417 14.65 -2.16 -32.34
C PRO A 417 13.39 -2.92 -32.78
N MET A 418 13.55 -3.99 -33.58
CA MET A 418 12.40 -4.85 -33.95
C MET A 418 11.74 -5.46 -32.72
N MET A 419 12.54 -5.80 -31.69
CA MET A 419 12.03 -6.35 -30.43
C MET A 419 11.08 -5.38 -29.74
N THR A 420 11.34 -4.08 -29.83
CA THR A 420 10.48 -3.04 -29.25
C THR A 420 9.11 -2.99 -29.94
N LEU A 421 9.06 -3.25 -31.25
CA LEU A 421 7.81 -3.35 -31.98
C LEU A 421 7.05 -4.63 -31.65
N GLU A 422 7.77 -5.74 -31.47
CA GLU A 422 7.19 -7.04 -31.11
C GLU A 422 6.58 -7.01 -29.70
N GLU A 423 7.28 -6.42 -28.73
CA GLU A 423 6.75 -6.21 -27.37
C GLU A 423 5.57 -5.25 -27.36
N LEU A 424 5.63 -4.14 -28.11
CA LEU A 424 4.47 -3.25 -28.26
C LEU A 424 3.26 -3.98 -28.81
N ASP A 425 3.42 -4.95 -29.73
CA ASP A 425 2.31 -5.73 -30.26
C ASP A 425 1.73 -6.71 -29.23
N ASN A 426 2.59 -7.39 -28.49
CA ASN A 426 2.21 -8.30 -27.41
C ASN A 426 1.41 -7.60 -26.31
N HIS A 427 1.74 -6.34 -26.02
CA HIS A 427 1.08 -5.56 -24.98
C HIS A 427 -0.20 -4.83 -25.42
N LYS A 428 -0.66 -4.90 -26.68
CA LYS A 428 -1.91 -4.22 -27.14
C LYS A 428 -3.21 -4.85 -26.64
N LYS A 429 -3.17 -6.07 -26.11
CA LYS A 429 -4.35 -6.87 -25.77
C LYS A 429 -4.80 -6.60 -24.32
N GLY A 430 -6.10 -6.41 -24.11
CA GLY A 430 -6.69 -6.13 -22.79
C GLY A 430 -7.13 -4.67 -22.58
N MET A 431 -7.69 -4.40 -21.40
CA MET A 431 -8.23 -3.07 -21.02
C MET A 431 -7.31 -2.23 -20.13
N SER A 432 -6.11 -2.71 -19.83
CA SER A 432 -5.14 -2.00 -18.97
C SER A 432 -4.62 -0.70 -19.60
N GLU A 433 -4.11 0.22 -18.78
CA GLU A 433 -3.49 1.46 -19.25
C GLU A 433 -2.26 1.19 -20.13
N VAL A 434 -1.45 0.19 -19.77
CA VAL A 434 -0.32 -0.30 -20.58
C VAL A 434 -0.81 -0.72 -21.97
N ALA A 435 -1.91 -1.47 -22.06
CA ALA A 435 -2.49 -1.89 -23.34
C ALA A 435 -3.12 -0.74 -24.14
N ARG A 436 -3.64 0.29 -23.47
CA ARG A 436 -4.12 1.52 -24.11
C ARG A 436 -2.96 2.32 -24.70
N ASN A 437 -1.86 2.47 -23.97
CA ASN A 437 -0.68 3.21 -24.38
C ASN A 437 0.07 2.48 -25.52
N ALA A 438 0.23 1.15 -25.43
CA ALA A 438 0.81 0.34 -26.51
C ALA A 438 0.03 0.48 -27.83
N ARG A 439 -1.32 0.49 -27.77
CA ARG A 439 -2.20 0.78 -28.93
C ARG A 439 -2.01 2.19 -29.46
N GLN A 440 -1.86 3.18 -28.58
CA GLN A 440 -1.64 4.58 -28.99
C GLN A 440 -0.27 4.77 -29.66
N ALA A 441 0.82 4.27 -29.06
CA ALA A 441 2.16 4.30 -29.63
C ALA A 441 2.19 3.64 -31.02
N SER A 442 1.53 2.49 -31.16
CA SER A 442 1.49 1.76 -32.43
C SER A 442 0.66 2.46 -33.51
N ARG A 443 -0.43 3.17 -33.15
CA ARG A 443 -1.16 4.03 -34.10
C ARG A 443 -0.31 5.20 -34.58
N SER A 444 0.49 5.80 -33.69
CA SER A 444 1.43 6.87 -34.06
C SER A 444 2.52 6.35 -35.01
N LEU A 445 3.06 5.15 -34.75
CA LEU A 445 4.04 4.51 -35.64
C LEU A 445 3.45 4.17 -37.00
N ASP A 446 2.24 3.58 -37.04
CA ASP A 446 1.52 3.27 -38.28
C ASP A 446 1.26 4.54 -39.11
N ALA A 447 0.83 5.62 -38.46
CA ALA A 447 0.61 6.91 -39.12
C ALA A 447 1.92 7.57 -39.63
N LEU A 448 3.05 7.39 -38.94
CA LEU A 448 4.37 7.85 -39.40
C LEU A 448 4.86 7.06 -40.63
N VAL A 449 4.63 5.74 -40.64
CA VAL A 449 5.04 4.83 -41.71
C VAL A 449 4.13 4.93 -42.94
N ALA A 450 2.87 5.34 -42.77
CA ALA A 450 1.91 5.50 -43.85
C ALA A 450 2.44 6.41 -44.97
N ASN A 451 2.59 5.84 -46.18
CA ASN A 451 3.15 6.48 -47.38
C ASN A 451 4.63 6.88 -47.24
N ALA A 452 5.44 6.14 -46.46
CA ALA A 452 6.87 6.39 -46.24
C ALA A 452 7.78 5.26 -46.79
N SER A 453 7.30 4.44 -47.73
CA SER A 453 8.00 3.22 -48.23
C SER A 453 9.43 3.47 -48.72
N ASN A 454 9.70 4.65 -49.30
CA ASN A 454 11.03 5.02 -49.82
C ASN A 454 11.94 5.67 -48.76
N LEU A 455 11.45 5.89 -47.54
CA LEU A 455 12.15 6.60 -46.46
C LEU A 455 12.55 5.68 -45.30
N LEU A 456 12.21 4.39 -45.34
CA LEU A 456 12.51 3.44 -44.27
C LEU A 456 14.02 3.25 -44.05
N THR A 457 14.84 3.47 -45.08
CA THR A 457 16.31 3.38 -45.02
C THR A 457 16.99 4.73 -44.74
N THR A 458 16.36 5.85 -45.10
CA THR A 458 16.90 7.21 -44.88
C THR A 458 16.36 7.90 -43.62
N GLY A 459 15.41 7.28 -42.92
CA GLY A 459 14.74 7.81 -41.73
C GLY A 459 13.42 8.52 -42.04
N ILE A 460 12.40 8.32 -41.20
CA ILE A 460 11.08 8.97 -41.33
C ILE A 460 11.06 10.24 -40.46
N PRO A 461 10.82 11.44 -41.02
CA PRO A 461 10.75 12.66 -40.21
C PRO A 461 9.65 12.58 -39.13
N LEU A 462 9.99 12.80 -37.86
CA LEU A 462 9.04 12.73 -36.73
C LEU A 462 7.99 13.84 -36.78
N ALA A 463 8.32 15.00 -37.34
CA ALA A 463 7.41 16.12 -37.54
C ALA A 463 6.23 15.84 -38.50
N ARG A 464 6.22 14.69 -39.20
CA ARG A 464 5.20 14.34 -40.22
C ARG A 464 3.77 14.28 -39.68
N LEU A 465 3.59 14.04 -38.38
CA LEU A 465 2.28 14.04 -37.72
C LEU A 465 1.88 15.39 -37.10
N GLY A 466 2.59 16.48 -37.42
CA GLY A 466 2.27 17.83 -36.96
C GLY A 466 3.06 18.30 -35.72
N HIS A 467 3.95 17.45 -35.18
CA HIS A 467 4.85 17.78 -34.07
C HIS A 467 6.07 18.57 -34.57
N ARG A 468 5.90 19.88 -34.80
CA ARG A 468 6.93 20.76 -35.41
C ARG A 468 8.22 20.88 -34.59
N GLU A 469 8.15 20.60 -33.29
CA GLU A 469 9.28 20.63 -32.35
C GLU A 469 10.15 19.35 -32.40
N ALA A 470 9.63 18.25 -32.99
CA ALA A 470 10.35 16.99 -33.18
C ALA A 470 11.13 17.01 -34.51
N GLY A 471 12.27 17.69 -34.53
CA GLY A 471 13.11 17.92 -35.72
C GLY A 471 13.96 16.73 -36.19
N GLY A 472 13.96 15.61 -35.46
CA GLY A 472 14.68 14.38 -35.80
C GLY A 472 13.91 13.37 -36.67
N HIS A 473 14.56 12.24 -36.97
CA HIS A 473 14.02 11.15 -37.78
C HIS A 473 13.86 9.87 -36.97
N LEU A 474 12.82 9.12 -37.29
CA LEU A 474 12.56 7.77 -36.79
C LEU A 474 13.17 6.73 -37.74
N PHE A 475 13.99 5.87 -37.18
CA PHE A 475 14.60 4.72 -37.84
C PHE A 475 14.07 3.43 -37.24
N PHE A 476 13.86 2.42 -38.09
CA PHE A 476 13.55 1.06 -37.66
C PHE A 476 14.71 0.14 -37.96
N GLN A 477 14.84 -0.91 -37.18
CA GLN A 477 15.76 -1.99 -37.50
C GLN A 477 15.29 -2.76 -38.76
N THR A 478 15.95 -2.51 -39.89
CA THR A 478 15.61 -3.09 -41.20
C THR A 478 16.54 -4.24 -41.63
N GLN A 479 17.70 -4.38 -40.99
CA GLN A 479 18.65 -5.46 -41.24
C GLN A 479 18.42 -6.58 -40.21
N LEU A 480 17.98 -7.74 -40.68
CA LEU A 480 17.67 -8.93 -39.87
C LEU A 480 18.91 -9.80 -39.55
N GLN A 481 20.11 -9.37 -39.92
CA GLN A 481 21.32 -10.08 -39.51
C GLN A 481 21.47 -9.96 -37.99
N PRO A 482 21.64 -11.07 -37.25
CA PRO A 482 21.85 -11.00 -35.82
C PRO A 482 23.15 -10.24 -35.57
N PHE A 483 23.04 -9.10 -34.90
CA PHE A 483 24.22 -8.43 -34.35
C PHE A 483 24.93 -9.42 -33.44
N ALA A 484 26.26 -9.50 -33.53
CA ALA A 484 27.04 -10.44 -32.74
C ALA A 484 26.67 -10.27 -31.25
N PRO A 485 26.29 -11.35 -30.56
CA PRO A 485 25.95 -11.27 -29.15
C PRO A 485 27.16 -10.74 -28.38
N ILE A 486 26.91 -9.83 -27.45
CA ILE A 486 27.97 -9.28 -26.60
C ILE A 486 28.46 -10.40 -25.68
N ASP A 487 29.77 -10.66 -25.70
CA ASP A 487 30.39 -11.71 -24.91
C ASP A 487 30.03 -11.56 -23.42
N GLY A 488 29.47 -12.63 -22.83
CA GLY A 488 29.05 -12.67 -21.43
C GLY A 488 27.59 -12.33 -21.15
N LEU A 489 26.80 -11.88 -22.13
CA LEU A 489 25.34 -11.75 -21.97
C LEU A 489 24.59 -13.00 -22.43
N PRO A 490 23.64 -13.53 -21.62
CA PRO A 490 22.85 -14.68 -22.03
C PRO A 490 21.96 -14.33 -23.24
N PRO A 491 22.01 -15.11 -24.33
CA PRO A 491 21.20 -14.85 -25.51
C PRO A 491 19.71 -15.14 -25.24
N GLY A 492 18.82 -14.40 -25.92
CA GLY A 492 17.38 -14.70 -25.98
C GLY A 492 16.46 -13.93 -25.04
N LYS A 493 16.98 -13.06 -24.15
CA LYS A 493 16.15 -12.07 -23.45
C LYS A 493 15.99 -10.79 -24.29
N ALA A 494 14.78 -10.25 -24.35
CA ALA A 494 14.45 -9.05 -25.11
C ALA A 494 15.36 -7.85 -24.76
N ASP A 495 15.56 -7.59 -23.46
CA ASP A 495 16.47 -6.56 -22.96
C ASP A 495 17.89 -6.69 -23.54
N ASN A 496 18.41 -7.91 -23.60
CA ASN A 496 19.77 -8.19 -24.03
C ASN A 496 19.91 -8.02 -25.55
N GLN A 497 18.82 -8.28 -26.30
CA GLN A 497 18.77 -8.02 -27.72
C GLN A 497 18.73 -6.51 -28.01
N ILE A 498 17.97 -5.73 -27.24
CA ILE A 498 17.97 -4.27 -27.32
C ILE A 498 19.39 -3.74 -27.03
N LEU A 499 20.07 -4.24 -25.99
CA LEU A 499 21.45 -3.88 -25.68
C LEU A 499 22.44 -4.26 -26.80
N SER A 500 22.24 -5.42 -27.44
CA SER A 500 23.06 -5.85 -28.59
C SER A 500 22.86 -4.93 -29.81
N VAL A 501 21.64 -4.43 -30.01
CA VAL A 501 21.33 -3.42 -31.04
C VAL A 501 22.01 -2.09 -30.73
N VAL A 502 21.93 -1.61 -29.49
CA VAL A 502 22.60 -0.37 -29.04
C VAL A 502 24.11 -0.47 -29.25
N TYR A 503 24.71 -1.58 -28.85
CA TYR A 503 26.14 -1.86 -29.01
C TYR A 503 26.57 -1.87 -30.48
N ALA A 504 25.82 -2.56 -31.33
CA ALA A 504 26.12 -2.62 -32.75
C ALA A 504 25.94 -1.27 -33.46
N LEU A 505 24.92 -0.48 -33.07
CA LEU A 505 24.72 0.87 -33.60
C LEU A 505 25.85 1.81 -33.18
N GLN A 506 26.32 1.73 -31.93
CA GLN A 506 27.44 2.54 -31.45
C GLN A 506 28.73 2.22 -32.20
N ASN A 507 28.96 0.95 -32.55
CA ASN A 507 30.11 0.52 -33.37
C ASN A 507 29.97 0.94 -34.85
N LYS A 508 28.74 0.98 -35.38
CA LYS A 508 28.47 1.38 -36.77
C LYS A 508 28.52 2.90 -36.97
N HIS A 509 28.21 3.67 -35.92
CA HIS A 509 28.20 5.12 -35.91
C HIS A 509 29.14 5.67 -34.83
N PRO A 510 30.47 5.48 -34.94
CA PRO A 510 31.42 5.87 -33.88
C PRO A 510 31.48 7.39 -33.65
N GLU A 511 31.11 8.20 -34.64
CA GLU A 511 31.07 9.67 -34.54
C GLU A 511 29.72 10.22 -34.01
N GLN A 512 28.72 9.35 -33.79
CA GLN A 512 27.41 9.71 -33.27
C GLN A 512 27.18 9.05 -31.89
N GLN A 513 26.69 9.80 -30.92
CA GLN A 513 26.38 9.24 -29.61
C GLN A 513 25.08 8.42 -29.70
N VAL A 514 25.16 7.12 -29.45
CA VAL A 514 24.02 6.20 -29.39
C VAL A 514 23.65 5.97 -27.92
N ILE A 515 22.44 6.35 -27.53
CA ILE A 515 22.00 6.35 -26.13
C ILE A 515 20.78 5.46 -25.97
N LEU A 516 20.84 4.47 -25.07
CA LEU A 516 19.65 3.69 -24.68
C LEU A 516 18.78 4.52 -23.74
N VAL A 517 17.49 4.63 -24.02
CA VAL A 517 16.52 5.26 -23.13
C VAL A 517 15.57 4.20 -22.61
N SER A 518 15.58 3.96 -21.30
CA SER A 518 14.74 2.94 -20.66
C SER A 518 14.24 3.44 -19.31
N LYS A 519 13.04 3.00 -18.89
CA LYS A 519 12.53 3.20 -17.51
C LYS A 519 12.97 2.09 -16.55
N ASP A 520 13.48 0.97 -17.07
CA ASP A 520 13.97 -0.13 -16.23
C ASP A 520 15.41 0.15 -15.79
N ILE A 521 15.59 0.31 -14.48
CA ILE A 521 16.90 0.50 -13.87
C ILE A 521 17.86 -0.65 -14.19
N ASN A 522 17.37 -1.88 -14.30
CA ASN A 522 18.19 -3.04 -14.63
C ASN A 522 18.73 -2.98 -16.05
N MET A 523 17.94 -2.48 -17.01
CA MET A 523 18.39 -2.29 -18.39
C MET A 523 19.47 -1.21 -18.49
N ARG A 524 19.32 -0.09 -17.76
CA ARG A 524 20.33 0.97 -17.73
C ARG A 524 21.62 0.52 -17.06
N ILE A 525 21.52 -0.23 -15.96
CA ILE A 525 22.68 -0.83 -15.29
C ILE A 525 23.41 -1.77 -16.24
N LYS A 526 22.70 -2.64 -16.97
CA LYS A 526 23.31 -3.53 -17.98
C LYS A 526 23.98 -2.74 -19.10
N ALA A 527 23.35 -1.69 -19.63
CA ALA A 527 23.96 -0.84 -20.66
C ALA A 527 25.25 -0.19 -20.20
N HIS A 528 25.25 0.44 -19.01
CA HIS A 528 26.46 1.03 -18.44
C HIS A 528 27.55 0.00 -18.17
N ALA A 529 27.19 -1.21 -17.71
CA ALA A 529 28.13 -2.31 -17.52
C ALA A 529 28.79 -2.77 -18.83
N LEU A 530 28.16 -2.52 -19.98
CA LEU A 530 28.70 -2.79 -21.32
C LEU A 530 29.41 -1.56 -21.93
N GLY A 531 29.57 -0.47 -21.17
CA GLY A 531 30.14 0.78 -21.66
C GLY A 531 29.23 1.55 -22.61
N LEU A 532 27.92 1.23 -22.67
CA LEU A 532 26.95 1.92 -23.51
C LEU A 532 26.31 3.08 -22.74
N PRO A 533 26.18 4.26 -23.36
CA PRO A 533 25.39 5.35 -22.80
C PRO A 533 23.93 4.92 -22.60
N ALA A 534 23.39 5.13 -21.40
CA ALA A 534 21.99 4.90 -21.12
C ALA A 534 21.44 6.01 -20.22
N GLU A 535 20.19 6.38 -20.45
CA GLU A 535 19.49 7.44 -19.74
C GLU A 535 18.12 6.93 -19.27
N ASP A 536 17.67 7.41 -18.10
CA ASP A 536 16.30 7.17 -17.65
C ASP A 536 15.34 8.04 -18.44
N TYR A 537 14.17 7.50 -18.76
CA TYR A 537 13.11 8.29 -19.36
C TYR A 537 12.36 9.06 -18.28
N PHE A 538 12.84 10.26 -18.00
CA PHE A 538 12.10 11.24 -17.22
C PHE A 538 11.10 11.96 -18.16
N ASN A 539 9.80 11.74 -17.95
CA ASN A 539 8.77 12.57 -18.60
C ASN A 539 8.75 13.97 -17.97
N ASP A 540 9.10 14.03 -16.70
CA ASP A 540 9.22 15.27 -15.98
C ASP A 540 10.68 15.68 -16.05
N GLN A 541 10.97 16.90 -16.47
CA GLN A 541 12.03 17.63 -15.80
C GLN A 541 11.64 17.59 -14.31
N VAL A 542 12.11 16.55 -13.60
CA VAL A 542 11.90 16.39 -12.17
C VAL A 542 12.67 17.57 -11.60
N LEU A 543 11.91 18.61 -11.26
CA LEU A 543 12.36 19.72 -10.43
C LEU A 543 13.15 19.11 -9.27
N GLU A 544 14.46 19.35 -9.28
CA GLU A 544 15.43 18.76 -8.37
C GLU A 544 15.37 19.36 -6.95
N ASP A 545 14.34 20.16 -6.61
CA ASP A 545 14.21 20.88 -5.33
C ASP A 545 12.89 20.56 -4.60
N LYS A 546 12.60 19.28 -4.36
CA LYS A 546 11.35 18.83 -3.71
C LYS A 546 11.38 18.79 -2.18
N ASP A 547 11.93 19.84 -1.57
CA ASP A 547 11.54 20.27 -0.22
C ASP A 547 10.66 21.54 -0.24
N LEU A 548 10.43 22.15 -1.41
CA LEU A 548 9.65 23.39 -1.52
C LEU A 548 8.69 23.30 -2.71
N LEU A 549 7.52 22.66 -2.52
CA LEU A 549 6.40 23.08 -3.36
C LEU A 549 6.21 24.58 -3.15
N TYR A 550 6.07 25.31 -4.25
CA TYR A 550 5.77 26.73 -4.25
C TYR A 550 4.66 27.02 -3.24
N SER A 551 4.96 27.78 -2.19
CA SER A 551 4.04 27.99 -1.06
C SER A 551 2.93 29.01 -1.35
N GLY A 552 3.05 29.75 -2.46
CA GLY A 552 2.20 30.90 -2.75
C GLY A 552 2.63 32.20 -2.06
N MET A 553 3.61 32.11 -1.15
CA MET A 553 4.00 33.19 -0.24
C MET A 553 5.51 33.45 -0.35
N LEU A 554 5.92 34.69 -0.11
CA LEU A 554 7.33 35.08 -0.05
C LEU A 554 7.56 36.09 1.06
N ALA A 555 8.39 35.73 2.02
CA ALA A 555 8.93 36.68 2.99
C ALA A 555 9.92 37.62 2.28
N LEU A 556 9.71 38.92 2.41
CA LEU A 556 10.63 39.94 1.91
C LEU A 556 11.78 40.13 2.89
N ALA A 557 12.99 40.34 2.36
CA ALA A 557 14.18 40.52 3.18
C ALA A 557 14.13 41.84 3.99
N PRO A 558 14.83 41.93 5.14
CA PRO A 558 14.92 43.15 5.95
C PRO A 558 15.31 44.40 5.17
N ASP A 559 16.16 44.27 4.15
CA ASP A 559 16.67 45.35 3.32
C ASP A 559 15.80 45.65 2.09
N PHE A 560 14.65 44.99 1.94
CA PHE A 560 13.82 45.05 0.73
C PHE A 560 13.51 46.48 0.27
N TRP A 561 13.06 47.35 1.18
CA TRP A 561 12.70 48.72 0.86
C TRP A 561 13.91 49.58 0.49
N SER A 562 15.08 49.32 1.07
CA SER A 562 16.32 50.03 0.71
C SER A 562 16.75 49.73 -0.73
N THR A 563 16.49 48.50 -1.20
CA THR A 563 16.86 48.01 -2.53
C THR A 563 15.80 48.31 -3.60
N HIS A 564 14.51 48.30 -3.25
CA HIS A 564 13.38 48.37 -4.20
C HIS A 564 12.52 49.64 -4.09
N GLY A 565 12.69 50.43 -3.02
CA GLY A 565 11.89 51.63 -2.76
C GLY A 565 12.29 52.86 -3.58
N LYS A 566 13.45 52.85 -4.23
CA LYS A 566 13.94 54.00 -5.02
C LYS A 566 13.08 54.20 -6.27
N GLY A 567 12.30 55.28 -6.28
CA GLY A 567 11.37 55.58 -7.38
C GLY A 567 10.05 54.81 -7.30
N MET A 568 9.69 54.30 -6.12
CA MET A 568 8.39 53.65 -5.88
C MET A 568 7.23 54.65 -6.10
N GLU A 569 6.24 54.23 -6.88
CA GLU A 569 4.97 54.96 -7.02
C GLU A 569 3.92 54.29 -6.12
N SER A 570 3.09 55.09 -5.44
CA SER A 570 1.96 54.58 -4.66
C SER A 570 0.71 55.39 -4.95
N TRP A 571 -0.40 54.71 -5.16
CA TRP A 571 -1.71 55.31 -5.34
C TRP A 571 -2.81 54.39 -4.83
N GLN A 572 -3.99 54.93 -4.57
CA GLN A 572 -5.17 54.12 -4.22
C GLN A 572 -5.95 53.75 -5.48
N ASP A 573 -6.32 52.49 -5.59
CA ASP A 573 -7.27 52.05 -6.59
C ASP A 573 -8.67 52.56 -6.24
N THR A 574 -9.25 53.34 -7.14
CA THR A 574 -10.57 53.96 -6.96
C THR A 574 -11.71 52.94 -6.96
N LYS A 575 -11.51 51.73 -7.51
CA LYS A 575 -12.54 50.68 -7.52
C LYS A 575 -12.56 49.84 -6.26
N THR A 576 -11.37 49.50 -5.73
CA THR A 576 -11.22 48.54 -4.63
C THR A 576 -10.87 49.21 -3.30
N GLY A 577 -10.43 50.47 -3.32
CA GLY A 577 -9.95 51.20 -2.14
C GLY A 577 -8.61 50.71 -1.61
N THR A 578 -7.97 49.74 -2.27
CA THR A 578 -6.66 49.20 -1.87
C THR A 578 -5.54 50.08 -2.39
N THR A 579 -4.44 50.13 -1.64
CA THR A 579 -3.23 50.82 -2.07
C THR A 579 -2.43 49.93 -3.02
N LEU A 580 -1.99 50.51 -4.13
CA LEU A 580 -1.09 49.91 -5.10
C LEU A 580 0.29 50.52 -4.95
N TYR A 581 1.32 49.68 -5.02
CA TYR A 581 2.72 50.07 -5.03
C TYR A 581 3.38 49.54 -6.30
N ARG A 582 3.92 50.44 -7.11
CA ARG A 582 4.80 50.06 -8.20
C ARG A 582 6.24 50.21 -7.73
N ILE A 583 6.95 49.09 -7.66
CA ILE A 583 8.34 49.02 -7.22
C ILE A 583 9.24 48.58 -8.37
N THR A 584 10.50 49.01 -8.33
CA THR A 584 11.50 48.61 -9.32
C THR A 584 12.75 48.09 -8.61
N GLY A 585 13.20 46.90 -8.97
CA GLY A 585 14.45 46.34 -8.46
C GLY A 585 14.73 44.91 -8.93
N PRO A 586 15.86 44.34 -8.50
CA PRO A 586 16.35 43.07 -9.01
C PRO A 586 15.42 41.87 -8.69
N GLN A 587 14.73 41.89 -7.55
CA GLN A 587 13.87 40.78 -7.11
C GLN A 587 12.48 40.79 -7.79
N CYS A 588 12.08 41.89 -8.43
CA CYS A 588 10.78 41.98 -9.10
C CYS A 588 10.61 40.94 -10.22
N ALA A 589 11.71 40.61 -10.91
CA ALA A 589 11.71 39.64 -12.01
C ALA A 589 11.50 38.18 -11.55
N SER A 590 11.75 37.89 -10.25
CA SER A 590 11.58 36.54 -9.69
C SER A 590 10.22 36.33 -9.01
N PHE A 591 9.38 37.36 -8.91
CA PHE A 591 8.03 37.21 -8.38
C PHE A 591 7.14 36.40 -9.34
N LEU A 592 6.03 35.90 -8.81
CA LEU A 592 4.97 35.26 -9.58
C LEU A 592 3.67 36.07 -9.43
N ILE A 593 2.87 36.14 -10.50
CA ILE A 593 1.54 36.76 -10.43
C ILE A 593 0.70 36.01 -9.40
N ASN A 594 -0.05 36.75 -8.57
CA ASN A 594 -0.82 36.29 -7.43
C ASN A 594 -0.02 35.66 -6.28
N GLN A 595 1.32 35.79 -6.29
CA GLN A 595 2.13 35.49 -5.11
C GLN A 595 1.86 36.53 -4.02
N PHE A 596 1.70 36.08 -2.79
CA PHE A 596 1.65 36.95 -1.63
C PHE A 596 3.06 37.27 -1.17
N VAL A 597 3.35 38.55 -0.97
CA VAL A 597 4.60 39.02 -0.39
C VAL A 597 4.31 39.65 0.96
N TYR A 598 5.16 39.38 1.94
CA TYR A 598 5.01 39.94 3.27
C TYR A 598 6.31 40.44 3.88
N PHE A 599 6.19 41.46 4.72
CA PHE A 599 7.29 42.05 5.47
C PHE A 599 6.80 42.36 6.89
N GLU A 600 7.43 41.75 7.89
CA GLU A 600 7.11 41.93 9.31
C GLU A 600 8.40 42.37 10.02
N PRO A 601 8.58 43.68 10.29
CA PRO A 601 9.80 44.21 10.89
C PRO A 601 9.82 44.03 12.42
N ASN A 602 10.97 43.68 12.97
CA ASN A 602 11.16 43.43 14.41
C ASN A 602 11.09 44.69 15.30
N ASN A 603 11.01 45.90 14.72
CA ASN A 603 11.26 47.17 15.41
C ASN A 603 10.08 48.17 15.36
N GLY A 604 8.83 47.69 15.18
CA GLY A 604 7.65 48.57 15.19
C GLY A 604 7.44 49.41 13.92
N GLU A 605 8.17 49.14 12.84
CA GLU A 605 7.84 49.67 11.51
C GLU A 605 6.54 49.05 10.97
N LEU A 606 5.84 49.76 10.09
CA LEU A 606 4.61 49.24 9.47
C LEU A 606 4.95 48.05 8.55
N GLY A 607 4.44 46.87 8.90
CA GLY A 607 4.53 45.69 8.05
C GLY A 607 3.79 45.86 6.72
N LEU A 608 4.17 45.07 5.71
CA LEU A 608 3.51 45.02 4.41
C LEU A 608 2.94 43.64 4.19
N HIS A 609 1.64 43.54 3.89
CA HIS A 609 1.02 42.36 3.30
C HIS A 609 0.44 42.75 1.93
N ALA A 610 0.93 42.14 0.85
CA ALA A 610 0.50 42.48 -0.50
C ALA A 610 0.46 41.28 -1.44
N GLN A 611 -0.32 41.41 -2.52
CA GLN A 611 -0.40 40.45 -3.62
C GLN A 611 0.26 41.05 -4.87
N VAL A 612 1.07 40.25 -5.57
CA VAL A 612 1.68 40.65 -6.85
C VAL A 612 0.61 40.61 -7.95
N ARG A 613 0.31 41.75 -8.57
CA ARG A 613 -0.70 41.87 -9.64
C ARG A 613 -0.11 41.92 -11.04
N GLU A 614 1.03 42.57 -11.21
CA GLU A 614 1.70 42.70 -12.51
C GLU A 614 3.22 42.61 -12.34
N ILE A 615 3.88 42.05 -13.36
CA ILE A 615 5.35 41.97 -13.43
C ILE A 615 5.78 42.39 -14.84
N ASN A 616 6.63 43.40 -14.92
CA ASN A 616 7.19 43.95 -16.15
C ASN A 616 8.71 44.06 -16.03
N GLY A 617 9.42 42.96 -16.28
CA GLY A 617 10.87 42.89 -16.15
C GLY A 617 11.34 43.16 -14.72
N LYS A 618 11.96 44.32 -14.49
CA LYS A 618 12.45 44.74 -13.15
C LYS A 618 11.42 45.54 -12.35
N THR A 619 10.20 45.69 -12.84
CA THR A 619 9.14 46.45 -12.17
C THR A 619 8.01 45.50 -11.80
N ALA A 620 7.47 45.62 -10.58
CA ALA A 620 6.32 44.85 -10.12
C ALA A 620 5.25 45.77 -9.51
N LEU A 621 3.98 45.40 -9.67
CA LEU A 621 2.84 46.05 -9.05
C LEU A 621 2.34 45.19 -7.89
N LEU A 622 2.45 45.72 -6.68
CA LEU A 622 1.97 45.10 -5.44
C LEU A 622 0.66 45.77 -5.02
N GLN A 623 -0.34 44.99 -4.64
CA GLN A 623 -1.61 45.47 -4.12
C GLN A 623 -1.75 45.09 -2.65
N THR A 624 -2.05 46.05 -1.77
CA THR A 624 -2.32 45.74 -0.36
C THR A 624 -3.55 44.87 -0.22
N LEU A 625 -3.53 43.97 0.75
CA LEU A 625 -4.64 43.04 0.98
C LEU A 625 -5.79 43.67 1.75
N ARG A 626 -6.99 43.15 1.54
CA ARG A 626 -8.09 43.37 2.48
C ARG A 626 -7.84 42.56 3.75
N ASP A 627 -8.00 43.19 4.91
CA ASP A 627 -7.84 42.53 6.19
C ASP A 627 -9.13 41.79 6.59
N TYR A 628 -9.17 40.49 6.33
CA TYR A 628 -10.25 39.59 6.73
C TYR A 628 -10.15 39.14 8.18
N SER A 629 -9.11 39.51 8.94
CA SER A 629 -9.05 39.25 10.39
C SER A 629 -9.98 40.17 11.18
N HIS A 630 -10.25 41.36 10.65
CA HIS A 630 -11.16 42.31 11.24
C HIS A 630 -12.64 41.89 11.04
N TYR A 631 -13.42 41.89 12.11
CA TYR A 631 -14.82 41.41 12.12
C TYR A 631 -15.74 42.05 11.06
N LYS A 632 -15.53 43.33 10.72
CA LYS A 632 -16.31 44.02 9.66
C LYS A 632 -16.10 43.46 8.25
N ASN A 633 -15.01 42.75 8.03
CA ASN A 633 -14.68 42.14 6.75
C ASN A 633 -14.96 40.65 6.73
N ASN A 634 -15.69 40.10 7.71
CA ASN A 634 -16.01 38.67 7.75
C ASN A 634 -16.64 38.18 6.42
N VAL A 635 -16.35 36.91 6.08
CA VAL A 635 -16.92 36.20 4.93
C VAL A 635 -17.86 35.15 5.49
N TRP A 636 -19.17 35.34 5.33
CA TRP A 636 -20.20 34.46 5.91
C TRP A 636 -20.03 34.24 7.43
N GLY A 637 -19.70 35.30 8.18
CA GLY A 637 -19.43 35.23 9.61
C GLY A 637 -18.05 34.69 10.01
N ILE A 638 -17.22 34.27 9.04
CA ILE A 638 -15.85 33.79 9.29
C ILE A 638 -14.84 34.92 9.09
N THR A 639 -13.94 35.09 10.07
CA THR A 639 -12.77 35.96 9.97
C THR A 639 -11.50 35.14 9.82
N ALA A 640 -10.51 35.66 9.09
CA ALA A 640 -9.18 35.06 9.06
C ALA A 640 -8.56 35.10 10.46
N ARG A 641 -7.95 34.00 10.90
CA ARG A 641 -7.32 33.95 12.23
C ARG A 641 -5.80 34.10 12.19
N ASN A 642 -5.20 33.77 11.06
CA ASN A 642 -3.79 33.96 10.79
C ASN A 642 -3.57 34.57 9.38
N ARG A 643 -2.32 34.93 9.09
CA ARG A 643 -1.92 35.56 7.83
C ARG A 643 -2.23 34.67 6.63
N GLU A 644 -1.96 33.38 6.74
CA GLU A 644 -2.17 32.40 5.68
C GLU A 644 -3.65 32.28 5.31
N GLN A 645 -4.56 32.27 6.30
CA GLN A 645 -6.01 32.33 6.06
C GLN A 645 -6.46 33.66 5.47
N ASN A 646 -5.84 34.78 5.87
CA ASN A 646 -6.12 36.08 5.28
C ASN A 646 -5.74 36.10 3.79
N PHE A 647 -4.59 35.52 3.44
CA PHE A 647 -4.15 35.36 2.05
C PHE A 647 -5.12 34.47 1.26
N ALA A 648 -5.52 33.34 1.83
CA ALA A 648 -6.48 32.43 1.22
C ALA A 648 -7.84 33.13 0.95
N LEU A 649 -8.38 33.90 1.90
CA LEU A 649 -9.64 34.63 1.71
C LEU A 649 -9.52 35.74 0.65
N ASN A 650 -8.41 36.48 0.61
CA ASN A 650 -8.16 37.44 -0.47
C ASN A 650 -8.18 36.74 -1.84
N LEU A 651 -7.55 35.57 -1.95
CA LEU A 651 -7.51 34.81 -3.19
C LEU A 651 -8.87 34.21 -3.59
N LEU A 652 -9.62 33.66 -2.63
CA LEU A 652 -10.93 33.07 -2.85
C LEU A 652 -11.97 34.12 -3.29
N MET A 653 -11.90 35.32 -2.72
CA MET A 653 -12.81 36.43 -2.98
C MET A 653 -12.41 37.30 -4.19
N ASP A 654 -11.24 37.07 -4.77
CA ASP A 654 -10.79 37.80 -5.96
C ASP A 654 -11.57 37.35 -7.20
N PRO A 655 -12.33 38.23 -7.88
CA PRO A 655 -13.05 37.88 -9.11
C PRO A 655 -12.15 37.54 -10.30
N ASP A 656 -10.90 38.00 -10.30
CA ASP A 656 -9.99 37.81 -11.43
C ASP A 656 -9.25 36.46 -11.35
N VAL A 657 -9.39 35.73 -10.24
CA VAL A 657 -8.74 34.42 -10.03
C VAL A 657 -9.77 33.30 -10.19
N ASP A 658 -9.70 32.57 -11.31
CA ASP A 658 -10.61 31.47 -11.61
C ASP A 658 -10.19 30.14 -10.96
N PHE A 659 -8.90 29.93 -10.71
CA PHE A 659 -8.36 28.66 -10.23
C PHE A 659 -7.55 28.83 -8.95
N VAL A 660 -8.08 28.35 -7.82
CA VAL A 660 -7.46 28.48 -6.49
C VAL A 660 -7.02 27.13 -5.97
N THR A 661 -5.79 27.02 -5.46
CA THR A 661 -5.30 25.82 -4.77
C THR A 661 -4.91 26.16 -3.33
N LEU A 662 -5.54 25.48 -2.36
CA LEU A 662 -5.19 25.59 -0.94
C LEU A 662 -4.60 24.27 -0.45
N LEU A 663 -3.33 24.32 -0.05
CA LEU A 663 -2.62 23.19 0.58
C LEU A 663 -2.56 23.41 2.09
N GLY A 664 -2.51 22.34 2.88
CA GLY A 664 -2.27 22.43 4.32
C GLY A 664 -2.73 21.20 5.08
N GLN A 665 -2.26 21.03 6.31
CA GLN A 665 -2.61 19.91 7.19
C GLN A 665 -4.10 19.93 7.61
N ALA A 666 -4.59 18.84 8.20
CA ALA A 666 -5.93 18.81 8.81
C ALA A 666 -6.06 19.93 9.87
N GLY A 667 -7.27 20.46 10.08
CA GLY A 667 -7.51 21.54 11.06
C GLY A 667 -7.11 22.96 10.63
N THR A 668 -6.46 23.15 9.48
CA THR A 668 -6.06 24.49 8.95
C THR A 668 -7.23 25.36 8.46
N GLY A 669 -8.45 24.82 8.39
CA GLY A 669 -9.66 25.56 7.99
C GLY A 669 -9.93 25.67 6.48
N LYS A 670 -9.15 24.96 5.62
CA LYS A 670 -9.26 24.98 4.14
C LYS A 670 -10.71 24.88 3.64
N THR A 671 -11.43 23.86 4.09
CA THR A 671 -12.80 23.57 3.65
C THR A 671 -13.78 24.62 4.16
N LEU A 672 -13.63 25.06 5.42
CA LEU A 672 -14.47 26.09 6.03
C LEU A 672 -14.39 27.43 5.27
N ILE A 673 -13.18 27.94 5.02
CA ILE A 673 -12.99 29.23 4.35
C ILE A 673 -13.41 29.19 2.87
N ALA A 674 -13.19 28.05 2.18
CA ALA A 674 -13.64 27.86 0.81
C ALA A 674 -15.18 27.81 0.70
N LEU A 675 -15.85 27.13 1.63
CA LEU A 675 -17.31 27.09 1.69
C LEU A 675 -17.90 28.47 2.02
N ALA A 676 -17.34 29.17 3.03
CA ALA A 676 -17.78 30.52 3.40
C ALA A 676 -17.69 31.49 2.21
N ALA A 677 -16.55 31.49 1.50
CA ALA A 677 -16.36 32.30 0.30
C ALA A 677 -17.31 31.91 -0.83
N GLY A 678 -17.58 30.62 -1.01
CA GLY A 678 -18.55 30.11 -1.98
C GLY A 678 -19.98 30.57 -1.68
N LEU A 679 -20.40 30.52 -0.41
CA LEU A 679 -21.74 30.93 0.02
C LEU A 679 -21.97 32.43 -0.21
N VAL A 680 -21.03 33.29 0.21
CA VAL A 680 -21.11 34.74 -0.09
C VAL A 680 -21.21 34.97 -1.59
N GLN A 681 -20.37 34.29 -2.39
CA GLN A 681 -20.33 34.54 -3.84
C GLN A 681 -21.55 33.98 -4.61
N VAL A 682 -22.28 33.01 -4.04
CA VAL A 682 -23.50 32.43 -4.65
C VAL A 682 -24.76 33.11 -4.15
N LEU A 683 -24.86 33.39 -2.85
CA LEU A 683 -26.07 33.88 -2.21
C LEU A 683 -26.13 35.41 -2.14
N ASP A 684 -25.03 36.05 -1.72
CA ASP A 684 -24.97 37.50 -1.52
C ASP A 684 -24.58 38.23 -2.81
N ASP A 685 -23.40 37.90 -3.35
CA ASP A 685 -22.89 38.57 -4.56
C ASP A 685 -23.56 38.06 -5.84
N LYS A 686 -24.16 36.86 -5.81
CA LYS A 686 -24.80 36.20 -6.96
C LYS A 686 -23.90 36.09 -8.20
N ARG A 687 -22.59 35.95 -8.02
CA ARG A 687 -21.60 35.76 -9.10
C ARG A 687 -21.71 34.37 -9.71
N TYR A 688 -21.96 33.37 -8.86
CA TYR A 688 -22.14 31.99 -9.28
C TYR A 688 -23.55 31.52 -8.95
N ASN A 689 -24.06 30.59 -9.75
CA ASN A 689 -25.42 30.10 -9.62
C ASN A 689 -25.55 29.02 -8.55
N GLU A 690 -24.50 28.25 -8.29
CA GLU A 690 -24.53 27.05 -7.46
C GLU A 690 -23.10 26.67 -7.03
N ILE A 691 -22.99 26.08 -5.84
CA ILE A 691 -21.77 25.47 -5.32
C ILE A 691 -21.83 23.97 -5.63
N ILE A 692 -20.80 23.45 -6.28
CA ILE A 692 -20.64 22.02 -6.52
C ILE A 692 -19.45 21.54 -5.70
N VAL A 693 -19.63 20.51 -4.88
CA VAL A 693 -18.57 19.88 -4.10
C VAL A 693 -18.35 18.47 -4.63
N THR A 694 -17.09 18.13 -4.91
CA THR A 694 -16.66 16.77 -5.25
C THR A 694 -15.44 16.39 -4.42
N ARG A 695 -15.36 15.12 -4.01
CA ARG A 695 -14.24 14.57 -3.25
C ARG A 695 -13.76 13.28 -3.91
N ALA A 696 -12.46 13.03 -3.90
CA ALA A 696 -11.92 11.73 -4.30
C ALA A 696 -12.24 10.69 -3.20
N THR A 697 -13.09 9.70 -3.51
CA THR A 697 -13.38 8.60 -2.59
C THR A 697 -12.27 7.57 -2.70
N VAL A 698 -11.29 7.63 -1.81
CA VAL A 698 -10.26 6.59 -1.67
C VAL A 698 -10.67 5.70 -0.50
N PRO A 699 -10.92 4.40 -0.70
CA PRO A 699 -11.27 3.52 0.39
C PRO A 699 -10.06 3.36 1.32
N VAL A 700 -10.23 3.70 2.60
CA VAL A 700 -9.25 3.37 3.66
C VAL A 700 -9.52 1.93 4.09
N GLY A 701 -9.14 0.98 3.23
CA GLY A 701 -9.44 -0.45 3.38
C GLY A 701 -9.87 -1.11 2.06
N GLU A 702 -10.45 -2.31 2.12
CA GLU A 702 -11.05 -2.94 0.93
C GLU A 702 -12.27 -2.12 0.45
N ASP A 703 -12.40 -2.04 -0.88
CA ASP A 703 -13.39 -1.21 -1.58
C ASP A 703 -14.82 -1.65 -1.18
N ILE A 704 -15.57 -0.78 -0.50
CA ILE A 704 -16.93 -1.06 0.02
C ILE A 704 -18.00 -1.31 -1.06
N GLY A 705 -17.59 -1.33 -2.33
CA GLY A 705 -18.48 -1.50 -3.48
C GLY A 705 -19.47 -0.35 -3.64
N PHE A 706 -20.34 -0.45 -4.64
CA PHE A 706 -21.38 0.55 -4.87
C PHE A 706 -22.52 0.37 -3.86
N LEU A 707 -22.58 1.21 -2.83
CA LEU A 707 -23.76 1.33 -1.96
C LEU A 707 -25.00 1.63 -2.81
N PRO A 708 -26.12 0.88 -2.72
CA PRO A 708 -27.35 1.24 -3.43
C PRO A 708 -27.93 2.55 -2.87
N GLY A 709 -28.20 3.52 -3.74
CA GLY A 709 -28.66 4.85 -3.33
C GLY A 709 -28.45 5.91 -4.41
N THR A 710 -29.05 7.08 -4.20
CA THR A 710 -28.79 8.28 -5.02
C THR A 710 -27.33 8.69 -4.92
N GLU A 711 -26.86 9.50 -5.88
CA GLU A 711 -25.50 10.05 -5.85
C GLU A 711 -25.20 10.77 -4.51
N GLU A 712 -26.18 11.52 -3.99
CA GLU A 712 -26.05 12.25 -2.73
C GLU A 712 -25.98 11.29 -1.53
N GLU A 713 -26.80 10.23 -1.49
CA GLU A 713 -26.76 9.21 -0.44
C GLU A 713 -25.43 8.43 -0.40
N LYS A 714 -24.82 8.21 -1.57
CA LYS A 714 -23.51 7.53 -1.71
C LYS A 714 -22.35 8.41 -1.25
N MET A 715 -22.48 9.72 -1.40
CA MET A 715 -21.48 10.69 -0.96
C MET A 715 -21.64 11.01 0.53
N LEU A 716 -22.82 10.79 1.11
CA LEU A 716 -23.16 11.13 2.50
C LEU A 716 -22.13 10.69 3.55
N PRO A 717 -21.59 9.44 3.54
CA PRO A 717 -20.59 9.02 4.53
C PRO A 717 -19.28 9.83 4.45
N TRP A 718 -18.95 10.36 3.28
CA TRP A 718 -17.76 11.17 3.01
C TRP A 718 -17.99 12.66 3.23
N MET A 719 -19.23 13.05 3.55
CA MET A 719 -19.70 14.43 3.66
C MET A 719 -19.87 14.91 5.11
N GLY A 720 -19.67 14.07 6.12
CA GLY A 720 -19.81 14.47 7.53
C GLY A 720 -19.02 15.75 7.86
N ALA A 721 -17.77 15.84 7.40
CA ALA A 721 -16.95 17.04 7.58
C ALA A 721 -17.51 18.31 6.90
N PHE A 722 -18.27 18.17 5.80
CA PHE A 722 -18.96 19.30 5.16
C PHE A 722 -20.20 19.73 5.95
N ASP A 723 -20.96 18.77 6.47
CA ASP A 723 -22.12 19.04 7.32
C ASP A 723 -21.69 19.74 8.63
N ASP A 724 -20.60 19.30 9.25
CA ASP A 724 -20.02 19.94 10.44
C ASP A 724 -19.62 21.40 10.17
N ASN A 725 -18.93 21.65 9.04
CA ASN A 725 -18.58 23.01 8.62
C ASN A 725 -19.82 23.87 8.35
N LEU A 726 -20.86 23.27 7.77
CA LEU A 726 -22.11 23.98 7.50
C LEU A 726 -22.85 24.34 8.80
N GLU A 727 -22.81 23.50 9.83
CA GLU A 727 -23.35 23.80 11.16
C GLU A 727 -22.63 25.01 11.79
N VAL A 728 -21.31 25.09 11.67
CA VAL A 728 -20.53 26.24 12.15
C VAL A 728 -20.96 27.52 11.45
N LEU A 729 -21.12 27.49 10.13
CA LEU A 729 -21.55 28.63 9.32
C LEU A 729 -23.01 29.06 9.58
N GLN A 730 -23.85 28.19 10.16
CA GLN A 730 -25.24 28.48 10.53
C GLN A 730 -25.36 29.15 11.90
N LYS A 731 -24.43 28.91 12.84
CA LYS A 731 -24.47 29.47 14.20
C LYS A 731 -24.18 30.98 14.24
N THR A 732 -23.59 31.54 13.20
CA THR A 732 -23.16 32.94 13.11
C THR A 732 -24.30 33.93 12.83
N ASP A 733 -25.42 33.47 12.26
CA ASP A 733 -26.62 34.31 12.04
C ASP A 733 -27.48 34.35 13.32
N SER A 734 -27.12 35.25 14.22
CA SER A 734 -27.86 35.54 15.48
C SER A 734 -28.97 36.59 15.32
N SER A 735 -29.03 37.26 14.16
CA SER A 735 -29.96 38.36 13.86
C SER A 735 -31.29 37.90 13.24
N ALA A 736 -31.33 36.70 12.64
CA ALA A 736 -32.52 36.12 12.07
C ALA A 736 -33.15 35.13 13.07
N GLY A 737 -34.42 35.34 13.46
CA GLY A 737 -35.17 34.41 14.30
C GLY A 737 -35.25 32.99 13.69
N GLU A 738 -35.81 32.02 14.42
CA GLU A 738 -35.89 30.60 13.99
C GLU A 738 -36.43 30.41 12.56
N TRP A 739 -37.39 31.25 12.15
CA TRP A 739 -37.95 31.24 10.80
C TRP A 739 -36.96 31.66 9.70
N GLY A 740 -36.10 32.64 9.98
CA GLY A 740 -35.07 33.09 9.04
C GLY A 740 -33.94 32.07 8.88
N ARG A 741 -33.59 31.34 9.94
CA ARG A 741 -32.60 30.24 9.87
C ARG A 741 -33.07 29.08 9.00
N ALA A 742 -34.34 28.68 9.12
CA ALA A 742 -34.91 27.63 8.29
C ALA A 742 -34.94 28.03 6.80
N ALA A 743 -35.32 29.29 6.50
CA ALA A 743 -35.31 29.82 5.13
C ALA A 743 -33.89 29.88 4.53
N THR A 744 -32.89 30.32 5.31
CA THR A 744 -31.48 30.31 4.89
C THR A 744 -30.97 28.88 4.69
N GLN A 745 -31.39 27.93 5.53
CA GLN A 745 -31.00 26.52 5.41
C GLN A 745 -31.56 25.87 4.15
N ASP A 746 -32.83 26.12 3.83
CA ASP A 746 -33.45 25.65 2.58
C ASP A 746 -32.78 26.28 1.35
N LEU A 747 -32.44 27.57 1.43
CA LEU A 747 -31.74 28.27 0.36
C LEU A 747 -30.34 27.67 0.13
N ILE A 748 -29.57 27.42 1.19
CA ILE A 748 -28.25 26.79 1.11
C ILE A 748 -28.37 25.39 0.48
N ARG A 749 -29.28 24.54 0.98
CA ARG A 749 -29.50 23.18 0.45
C ARG A 749 -29.94 23.19 -1.02
N SER A 750 -30.66 24.22 -1.45
CA SER A 750 -31.04 24.37 -2.86
C SER A 750 -29.85 24.69 -3.77
N ARG A 751 -28.84 25.41 -3.26
CA ARG A 751 -27.69 25.95 -4.02
C ARG A 751 -26.37 25.20 -3.82
N LEU A 752 -26.27 24.31 -2.84
CA LEU A 752 -25.13 23.45 -2.60
C LEU A 752 -25.43 22.03 -3.10
N LYS A 753 -24.61 21.51 -4.02
CA LYS A 753 -24.75 20.16 -4.57
C LYS A 753 -23.48 19.35 -4.39
N PHE A 754 -23.66 18.12 -3.92
CA PHE A 754 -22.59 17.14 -3.85
C PHE A 754 -22.65 16.26 -5.10
N LYS A 755 -21.52 16.18 -5.81
CA LYS A 755 -21.41 15.45 -7.07
C LYS A 755 -20.19 14.55 -7.05
N SER A 756 -20.36 13.35 -7.60
CA SER A 756 -19.28 12.39 -7.80
C SER A 756 -18.43 12.79 -9.00
N MET A 757 -17.15 12.46 -8.93
CA MET A 757 -16.19 12.64 -10.03
C MET A 757 -16.65 12.00 -11.35
N SER A 758 -17.37 10.88 -11.27
CA SER A 758 -17.91 10.16 -12.42
C SER A 758 -19.01 10.95 -13.13
N PHE A 759 -19.81 11.72 -12.40
CA PHE A 759 -20.89 12.54 -12.96
C PHE A 759 -20.39 13.80 -13.66
N MET A 760 -19.17 14.24 -13.34
CA MET A 760 -18.52 15.39 -13.99
C MET A 760 -18.13 15.09 -15.44
N ARG A 761 -18.06 13.81 -15.84
CA ARG A 761 -17.67 13.40 -17.19
C ARG A 761 -18.77 13.73 -18.20
N GLY A 762 -18.40 14.44 -19.28
CA GLY A 762 -19.31 14.74 -20.40
C GLY A 762 -20.17 15.99 -20.22
N ARG A 763 -19.97 16.78 -19.16
CA ARG A 763 -20.69 18.04 -18.91
C ARG A 763 -19.74 19.24 -18.95
N THR A 764 -20.30 20.45 -19.08
CA THR A 764 -19.59 21.73 -18.96
C THR A 764 -20.28 22.55 -17.89
N PHE A 765 -19.52 23.07 -16.93
CA PHE A 765 -20.03 23.90 -15.83
C PHE A 765 -19.93 25.37 -16.24
N VAL A 766 -20.99 26.14 -16.11
CA VAL A 766 -21.01 27.56 -16.46
C VAL A 766 -21.54 28.33 -15.26
N SER A 767 -20.83 29.39 -14.86
CA SER A 767 -21.20 30.20 -13.70
C SER A 767 -21.34 29.36 -12.41
N LYS A 768 -20.41 28.44 -12.15
CA LYS A 768 -20.41 27.56 -10.97
C LYS A 768 -19.22 27.84 -10.04
N TYR A 769 -19.39 27.57 -8.76
CA TYR A 769 -18.31 27.53 -7.78
C TYR A 769 -18.01 26.07 -7.45
N LEU A 770 -16.91 25.52 -7.98
CA LEU A 770 -16.57 24.10 -7.87
C LEU A 770 -15.48 23.89 -6.83
N ILE A 771 -15.79 23.18 -5.74
CA ILE A 771 -14.84 22.74 -4.72
C ILE A 771 -14.44 21.29 -5.00
N ILE A 772 -13.14 21.04 -5.13
CA ILE A 772 -12.54 19.72 -5.27
C ILE A 772 -11.75 19.45 -3.99
N ASP A 773 -12.32 18.63 -3.11
CA ASP A 773 -11.72 18.27 -1.84
C ASP A 773 -10.88 16.98 -1.94
N GLU A 774 -9.88 16.85 -1.07
CA GLU A 774 -8.85 15.80 -1.13
C GLU A 774 -8.20 15.65 -2.53
N ALA A 775 -7.92 16.78 -3.18
CA ALA A 775 -7.43 16.80 -4.55
C ALA A 775 -6.04 16.14 -4.73
N GLN A 776 -5.26 15.92 -3.66
CA GLN A 776 -4.01 15.15 -3.71
C GLN A 776 -4.21 13.70 -4.13
N ASN A 777 -5.39 13.15 -3.90
CA ASN A 777 -5.74 11.78 -4.29
C ASN A 777 -6.13 11.64 -5.77
N LEU A 778 -6.15 12.76 -6.52
CA LEU A 778 -6.41 12.73 -7.96
C LEU A 778 -5.10 12.56 -8.74
N THR A 779 -5.14 11.80 -9.84
CA THR A 779 -4.05 11.79 -10.84
C THR A 779 -4.04 13.11 -11.64
N PRO A 780 -2.90 13.52 -12.25
CA PRO A 780 -2.83 14.68 -13.15
C PRO A 780 -3.86 14.64 -14.28
N LYS A 781 -4.16 13.43 -14.78
CA LYS A 781 -5.15 13.21 -15.83
C LYS A 781 -6.59 13.46 -15.35
N GLN A 782 -6.93 13.01 -14.14
CA GLN A 782 -8.24 13.29 -13.54
C GLN A 782 -8.41 14.78 -13.25
N MET A 783 -7.38 15.41 -12.69
CA MET A 783 -7.37 16.86 -12.43
C MET A 783 -7.57 17.67 -13.72
N LYS A 784 -6.80 17.37 -14.78
CA LYS A 784 -6.99 17.98 -16.11
C LYS A 784 -8.39 17.76 -16.66
N THR A 785 -8.98 16.59 -16.43
CA THR A 785 -10.34 16.28 -16.88
C THR A 785 -11.37 17.18 -16.20
N LEU A 786 -11.23 17.48 -14.91
CA LEU A 786 -12.13 18.41 -14.21
C LEU A 786 -11.95 19.85 -14.68
N ILE A 787 -10.71 20.32 -14.78
CA ILE A 787 -10.40 21.70 -15.19
C ILE A 787 -10.99 22.00 -16.57
N THR A 788 -10.85 21.06 -17.51
CA THR A 788 -11.39 21.21 -18.87
C THR A 788 -12.93 21.21 -18.94
N ARG A 789 -13.63 20.97 -17.83
CA ARG A 789 -15.10 21.11 -17.76
C ARG A 789 -15.56 22.46 -17.24
N ALA A 790 -14.68 23.29 -16.68
CA ALA A 790 -15.03 24.66 -16.34
C ALA A 790 -15.21 25.48 -17.62
N GLY A 791 -16.46 25.88 -17.86
CA GLY A 791 -16.85 26.87 -18.85
C GLY A 791 -16.87 28.28 -18.24
N PRO A 792 -17.26 29.30 -19.03
CA PRO A 792 -17.15 30.70 -18.66
C PRO A 792 -17.77 31.04 -17.30
N GLY A 793 -17.08 31.90 -16.54
CA GLY A 793 -17.52 32.35 -15.23
C GLY A 793 -17.53 31.26 -14.15
N THR A 794 -16.79 30.16 -14.31
CA THR A 794 -16.67 29.11 -13.30
C THR A 794 -15.38 29.27 -12.52
N LYS A 795 -15.47 29.29 -11.19
CA LYS A 795 -14.30 29.24 -10.30
C LYS A 795 -14.11 27.81 -9.78
N ILE A 796 -12.87 27.33 -9.80
CA ILE A 796 -12.49 26.03 -9.23
C ILE A 796 -11.57 26.26 -8.03
N VAL A 797 -11.87 25.58 -6.92
CA VAL A 797 -11.08 25.60 -5.70
C VAL A 797 -10.65 24.17 -5.38
N CYS A 798 -9.36 23.89 -5.44
CA CYS A 798 -8.77 22.61 -5.07
C CYS A 798 -8.22 22.69 -3.65
N LEU A 799 -8.66 21.77 -2.78
CA LEU A 799 -8.22 21.65 -1.39
C LEU A 799 -7.49 20.32 -1.21
N GLY A 800 -6.43 20.29 -0.42
CA GLY A 800 -5.75 19.02 -0.12
C GLY A 800 -4.56 19.13 0.81
N ASN A 801 -3.99 17.97 1.11
CA ASN A 801 -2.79 17.81 1.93
C ASN A 801 -1.83 16.82 1.25
N ILE A 802 -0.73 17.30 0.69
CA ILE A 802 0.25 16.44 -0.02
C ILE A 802 0.91 15.41 0.89
N ALA A 803 1.03 15.69 2.19
CA ALA A 803 1.59 14.76 3.18
C ALA A 803 0.64 13.56 3.44
N GLN A 804 -0.62 13.65 3.01
CA GLN A 804 -1.65 12.65 3.23
C GLN A 804 -2.25 12.20 1.90
N ILE A 805 -1.54 11.30 1.21
CA ILE A 805 -2.03 10.67 -0.02
C ILE A 805 -2.52 9.26 0.32
N ASP A 806 -3.82 9.05 0.24
CA ASP A 806 -4.46 7.77 0.57
C ASP A 806 -4.33 6.74 -0.57
N THR A 807 -4.00 7.20 -1.80
CA THR A 807 -3.92 6.33 -2.98
C THR A 807 -2.53 5.70 -3.12
N PRO A 808 -2.39 4.35 -3.08
CA PRO A 808 -1.08 3.67 -3.01
C PRO A 808 -0.22 3.77 -4.29
N TYR A 809 -0.77 4.32 -5.38
CA TYR A 809 -0.08 4.48 -6.67
C TYR A 809 0.30 5.92 -6.98
N LEU A 810 -0.03 6.86 -6.09
CA LEU A 810 0.35 8.26 -6.19
C LEU A 810 1.41 8.58 -5.13
N THR A 811 2.27 9.52 -5.46
CA THR A 811 3.29 10.08 -4.58
C THR A 811 3.14 11.59 -4.57
N GLU A 812 3.76 12.27 -3.61
CA GLU A 812 3.79 13.74 -3.57
C GLU A 812 4.21 14.34 -4.91
N GLY A 813 5.19 13.72 -5.58
CA GLY A 813 5.67 14.16 -6.87
C GLY A 813 4.78 13.86 -8.07
N SER A 814 3.83 12.94 -7.94
CA SER A 814 2.98 12.45 -9.04
C SER A 814 1.49 12.73 -8.84
N SER A 815 1.11 13.37 -7.73
CA SER A 815 -0.25 13.79 -7.45
C SER A 815 -0.75 14.86 -8.44
N GLY A 816 -2.05 14.86 -8.70
CA GLY A 816 -2.72 15.86 -9.52
C GLY A 816 -2.68 17.24 -8.89
N MET A 817 -2.63 17.32 -7.55
CA MET A 817 -2.44 18.55 -6.80
C MET A 817 -1.07 19.19 -7.08
N THR A 818 0.01 18.42 -6.93
CA THR A 818 1.37 18.87 -7.25
C THR A 818 1.49 19.30 -8.71
N TYR A 819 0.88 18.53 -9.62
CA TYR A 819 0.84 18.88 -11.04
C TYR A 819 0.20 20.26 -11.30
N VAL A 820 -0.93 20.58 -10.67
CA VAL A 820 -1.58 21.88 -10.91
C VAL A 820 -0.84 23.04 -10.26
N VAL A 821 -0.32 22.86 -9.04
CA VAL A 821 0.46 23.91 -8.37
C VAL A 821 1.68 24.27 -9.22
N ASP A 822 2.41 23.27 -9.73
CA ASP A 822 3.60 23.54 -10.53
C ASP A 822 3.28 24.10 -11.93
N ARG A 823 2.23 23.60 -12.60
CA ARG A 823 1.90 24.00 -13.98
C ARG A 823 1.15 25.32 -14.08
N PHE A 824 0.40 25.72 -13.04
CA PHE A 824 -0.42 26.91 -13.05
C PHE A 824 0.26 28.10 -12.35
N LYS A 825 1.38 27.89 -11.65
CA LYS A 825 2.13 28.98 -11.00
C LYS A 825 2.45 30.10 -12.00
N GLY A 826 2.17 31.33 -11.61
CA GLY A 826 2.37 32.52 -12.43
C GLY A 826 1.32 32.75 -13.53
N TRP A 827 0.33 31.87 -13.71
CA TRP A 827 -0.81 32.18 -14.57
C TRP A 827 -1.71 33.23 -13.91
N GLN A 828 -2.07 34.28 -14.65
CA GLN A 828 -2.77 35.46 -14.13
C GLN A 828 -4.09 35.15 -13.40
N HIS A 829 -4.79 34.08 -13.80
CA HIS A 829 -6.08 33.68 -13.22
C HIS A 829 -5.94 32.50 -12.24
N ASN A 830 -4.73 32.16 -11.79
CA ASN A 830 -4.47 31.19 -10.73
C ASN A 830 -3.86 31.86 -9.50
N GLY A 831 -4.19 31.35 -8.32
CA GLY A 831 -3.31 31.49 -7.17
C GLY A 831 -3.24 30.23 -6.34
N HIS A 832 -2.23 30.21 -5.48
CA HIS A 832 -1.95 29.12 -4.57
C HIS A 832 -1.59 29.68 -3.21
N VAL A 833 -2.01 29.01 -2.13
CA VAL A 833 -1.55 29.28 -0.76
C VAL A 833 -1.37 27.96 -0.02
N THR A 834 -0.25 27.83 0.69
CA THR A 834 -0.02 26.74 1.65
C THR A 834 -0.28 27.23 3.08
N LEU A 835 -1.27 26.64 3.75
CA LEU A 835 -1.63 26.84 5.15
C LEU A 835 -0.78 25.92 6.03
N ALA A 836 0.35 26.43 6.53
CA ALA A 836 1.30 25.64 7.31
C ALA A 836 0.86 25.38 8.77
N ARG A 837 -0.08 26.16 9.31
CA ARG A 837 -0.48 26.13 10.73
C ARG A 837 -1.98 25.84 10.89
N GLY A 838 -2.32 24.78 11.61
CA GLY A 838 -3.66 24.54 12.13
C GLY A 838 -3.83 25.20 13.50
N GLU A 839 -5.02 25.70 13.82
CA GLU A 839 -5.31 26.11 15.20
C GLU A 839 -5.73 24.90 16.03
N ARG A 840 -5.16 24.78 17.23
CA ARG A 840 -5.58 23.78 18.22
C ARG A 840 -6.91 24.17 18.84
N SER A 841 -7.68 23.15 19.22
CA SER A 841 -8.92 23.35 19.97
C SER A 841 -8.60 23.85 21.38
N ARG A 842 -9.47 24.72 21.93
CA ARG A 842 -9.42 25.08 23.37
C ARG A 842 -9.40 23.85 24.30
N LEU A 843 -9.95 22.72 23.85
CA LEU A 843 -9.90 21.44 24.56
C LEU A 843 -8.49 20.82 24.57
N ALA A 844 -7.77 20.88 23.44
CA ALA A 844 -6.39 20.42 23.35
C ALA A 844 -5.46 21.32 24.18
N ASP A 845 -5.68 22.64 24.13
CA ASP A 845 -4.95 23.61 24.96
C ASP A 845 -5.23 23.36 26.45
N HIS A 846 -6.50 23.11 26.82
CA HIS A 846 -6.88 22.82 28.20
C HIS A 846 -6.32 21.48 28.69
N ALA A 847 -6.30 20.44 27.85
CA ALA A 847 -5.71 19.14 28.20
C ALA A 847 -4.19 19.24 28.40
N MET A 848 -3.50 20.02 27.55
CA MET A 848 -2.08 20.30 27.69
C MET A 848 -1.79 21.09 28.98
N GLN A 849 -2.57 22.14 29.26
CA GLN A 849 -2.48 22.91 30.51
C GLN A 849 -2.70 22.02 31.73
N TYR A 850 -3.74 21.19 31.73
CA TYR A 850 -4.05 20.26 32.81
C TYR A 850 -2.90 19.26 33.06
N LYS A 851 -2.28 18.75 31.98
CA LYS A 851 -1.10 17.87 32.08
C LYS A 851 0.10 18.61 32.68
N LEU A 852 0.37 19.85 32.27
CA LEU A 852 1.45 20.66 32.83
C LEU A 852 1.22 21.01 34.31
N GLU A 853 -0.03 21.27 34.72
CA GLU A 853 -0.41 21.44 36.12
C GLU A 853 -0.17 20.17 36.94
N GLN A 854 -0.54 19.00 36.43
CA GLN A 854 -0.26 17.72 37.10
C GLN A 854 1.25 17.49 37.27
N LEU A 855 2.06 17.79 36.26
CA LEU A 855 3.52 17.65 36.32
C LEU A 855 4.15 18.66 37.30
N SER A 856 3.62 19.89 37.35
CA SER A 856 4.00 20.89 38.36
C SER A 856 3.69 20.41 39.78
N GLN A 857 2.51 19.81 39.99
CA GLN A 857 2.14 19.23 41.26
C GLN A 857 3.04 18.04 41.62
N ARG A 858 3.37 17.19 40.65
CA ARG A 858 4.29 16.07 40.83
C ARG A 858 5.69 16.53 41.26
N LEU A 859 6.21 17.61 40.67
CA LEU A 859 7.50 18.18 41.08
C LEU A 859 7.46 18.67 42.54
N LYS A 860 6.35 19.26 42.99
CA LYS A 860 6.17 19.65 44.41
C LYS A 860 6.16 18.44 45.34
N GLU A 861 5.49 17.36 44.94
CA GLU A 861 5.51 16.09 45.69
C GLU A 861 6.92 15.50 45.77
N LEU A 862 7.66 15.49 44.66
CA LEU A 862 9.05 14.99 44.63
C LEU A 862 9.96 15.79 45.55
N ASN A 863 9.83 17.12 45.58
CA ASN A 863 10.55 17.97 46.54
C ASN A 863 10.24 17.57 47.99
N GLN A 864 8.97 17.30 48.31
CA GLN A 864 8.59 16.82 49.64
C GLN A 864 9.19 15.44 49.94
N LEU A 865 9.11 14.50 49.00
CA LEU A 865 9.65 13.15 49.15
C LEU A 865 11.16 13.15 49.35
N LEU A 866 11.90 13.96 48.58
CA LEU A 866 13.35 14.12 48.70
C LEU A 866 13.75 14.83 50.01
N SER A 867 12.86 15.62 50.61
CA SER A 867 13.11 16.29 51.89
C SER A 867 12.82 15.43 53.13
N LYS A 868 12.23 14.22 52.97
CA LYS A 868 11.89 13.34 54.11
C LYS A 868 13.15 12.73 54.74
N GLU A 869 13.19 12.74 56.07
CA GLU A 869 14.19 12.01 56.84
C GLU A 869 14.14 10.50 56.53
N GLY A 870 15.28 9.93 56.16
CA GLY A 870 15.39 8.50 55.82
C GLY A 870 15.22 8.15 54.35
N VAL A 871 14.96 9.10 53.44
CA VAL A 871 14.84 8.78 51.99
C VAL A 871 16.15 8.20 51.41
N THR A 872 17.30 8.53 52.01
CA THR A 872 18.62 7.99 51.64
C THR A 872 18.90 6.60 52.20
N SER A 873 17.97 6.02 52.98
CA SER A 873 18.08 4.63 53.46
C SER A 873 17.82 3.61 52.36
N ASP A 874 17.04 3.98 51.34
CA ASP A 874 16.87 3.24 50.08
C ASP A 874 17.50 4.05 48.95
N LEU A 875 18.76 3.75 48.64
CA LEU A 875 19.54 4.48 47.63
C LEU A 875 18.96 4.34 46.22
N ASP A 876 18.24 3.26 45.92
CA ASP A 876 17.64 3.05 44.60
C ASP A 876 16.35 3.86 44.45
N GLN A 877 15.52 3.90 45.49
CA GLN A 877 14.36 4.80 45.54
C GLN A 877 14.79 6.26 45.49
N TYR A 878 15.84 6.64 46.23
CA TYR A 878 16.39 8.00 46.19
C TYR A 878 16.84 8.39 44.77
N ARG A 879 17.64 7.54 44.11
CA ARG A 879 18.09 7.77 42.72
C ARG A 879 16.92 7.95 41.75
N LYS A 880 15.88 7.11 41.89
CA LYS A 880 14.67 7.21 41.05
C LYS A 880 13.96 8.55 41.24
N LEU A 881 13.76 8.99 42.49
CA LEU A 881 13.12 10.26 42.80
C LEU A 881 13.95 11.46 42.35
N THR A 882 15.28 11.42 42.51
CA THR A 882 16.18 12.49 42.05
C THR A 882 16.19 12.61 40.52
N ARG A 883 16.14 11.48 39.80
CA ARG A 883 16.06 11.47 38.33
C ARG A 883 14.73 12.05 37.84
N GLU A 884 13.61 11.60 38.41
CA GLU A 884 12.28 12.14 38.08
C GLU A 884 12.21 13.66 38.35
N HIS A 885 12.81 14.12 39.45
CA HIS A 885 12.90 15.54 39.78
C HIS A 885 13.73 16.33 38.74
N ALA A 886 14.90 15.81 38.34
CA ALA A 886 15.76 16.44 37.35
C ALA A 886 15.11 16.52 35.96
N GLU A 887 14.25 15.55 35.61
CA GLU A 887 13.50 15.55 34.36
C GLU A 887 12.35 16.56 34.35
N LEU A 888 11.63 16.71 35.48
CA LEU A 888 10.46 17.59 35.56
C LEU A 888 10.80 19.06 35.83
N ALA A 889 11.92 19.34 36.52
CA ALA A 889 12.25 20.72 36.92
C ALA A 889 12.35 21.72 35.74
N PRO A 890 13.05 21.42 34.63
CA PRO A 890 13.13 22.34 33.49
C PRO A 890 11.77 22.57 32.82
N LEU A 891 10.95 21.52 32.70
CA LEU A 891 9.62 21.60 32.10
C LEU A 891 8.69 22.53 32.90
N VAL A 892 8.70 22.38 34.23
CA VAL A 892 7.87 23.20 35.13
C VAL A 892 8.35 24.66 35.15
N GLU A 893 9.66 24.89 35.00
CA GLU A 893 10.21 26.25 34.87
C GLU A 893 9.73 26.96 33.59
N HIS A 894 9.77 26.29 32.43
CA HIS A 894 9.25 26.85 31.18
C HIS A 894 7.73 27.08 31.25
N TYR A 895 7.00 26.20 31.94
CA TYR A 895 5.58 26.37 32.17
C TYR A 895 5.28 27.59 33.06
N ALA A 896 6.08 27.82 34.11
CA ALA A 896 5.96 29.01 34.93
C ALA A 896 6.23 30.29 34.14
N GLN A 897 7.25 30.30 33.26
CA GLN A 897 7.51 31.43 32.37
C GLN A 897 6.35 31.70 31.41
N TRP A 898 5.71 30.65 30.89
CA TRP A 898 4.52 30.78 30.05
C TRP A 898 3.33 31.35 30.84
N GLN A 899 3.11 30.91 32.08
CA GLN A 899 2.09 31.47 32.98
C GLN A 899 2.35 32.96 33.30
N HIS A 900 3.61 33.35 33.45
CA HIS A 900 3.99 34.75 33.59
C HIS A 900 3.65 35.56 32.35
N ALA A 901 4.02 35.07 31.16
CA ALA A 901 3.69 35.75 29.90
C ALA A 901 2.17 35.86 29.66
N LEU A 902 1.39 34.87 30.09
CA LEU A 902 -0.08 34.93 30.09
C LEU A 902 -0.62 36.03 31.03
N THR A 903 0.02 36.20 32.19
CA THR A 903 -0.34 37.26 33.15
C THR A 903 0.03 38.64 32.60
N ASP A 904 1.17 38.75 31.92
CA ASP A 904 1.61 39.96 31.23
C ASP A 904 0.61 40.35 30.13
N GLU A 905 0.12 39.39 29.32
CA GLU A 905 -0.91 39.63 28.31
C GLU A 905 -2.19 40.18 28.96
N HIS A 906 -2.71 39.52 30.00
CA HIS A 906 -3.93 39.96 30.68
C HIS A 906 -3.80 41.37 31.24
N THR A 907 -2.65 41.67 31.85
CA THR A 907 -2.35 43.00 32.42
C THR A 907 -2.28 44.06 31.33
N ALA A 908 -1.60 43.78 30.20
CA ALA A 908 -1.56 44.67 29.04
C ALA A 908 -2.96 44.89 28.44
N GLN A 909 -3.80 43.86 28.46
CA GLN A 909 -5.17 43.93 27.94
C GLN A 909 -6.09 44.80 28.79
N GLU A 910 -5.90 44.83 30.12
CA GLU A 910 -6.56 45.77 31.02
C GLU A 910 -6.08 47.22 30.79
N MET A 911 -4.80 47.41 30.50
CA MET A 911 -4.20 48.72 30.23
C MET A 911 -4.71 49.37 28.93
N LEU A 912 -5.26 48.59 27.97
CA LEU A 912 -5.87 49.11 26.73
C LEU A 912 -7.07 50.03 26.97
N ALA A 913 -7.68 49.96 28.16
CA ALA A 913 -8.80 50.81 28.55
C ALA A 913 -8.37 52.26 28.83
N ASP A 914 -7.10 52.51 29.16
CA ASP A 914 -6.55 53.84 29.41
C ASP A 914 -5.96 54.43 28.11
N ALA A 915 -6.53 55.54 27.65
CA ALA A 915 -6.12 56.21 26.42
C ALA A 915 -4.67 56.74 26.46
N ALA A 916 -4.10 57.00 27.64
CA ALA A 916 -2.72 57.47 27.79
C ALA A 916 -1.69 56.33 27.72
N LEU A 917 -2.09 55.09 28.05
CA LEU A 917 -1.22 53.91 28.09
C LEU A 917 -1.39 52.98 26.89
N ARG A 918 -2.34 53.29 26.00
CA ARG A 918 -2.76 52.41 24.91
C ARG A 918 -1.62 51.94 23.99
N SER A 919 -0.70 52.83 23.58
CA SER A 919 0.41 52.42 22.70
C SER A 919 1.38 51.48 23.41
N PHE A 920 1.66 51.75 24.70
CA PHE A 920 2.50 50.88 25.52
C PHE A 920 1.84 49.52 25.77
N ALA A 921 0.52 49.53 26.00
CA ALA A 921 -0.27 48.31 26.17
C ALA A 921 -0.32 47.46 24.89
N GLU A 922 -0.40 48.07 23.71
CA GLU A 922 -0.35 47.36 22.42
C GLU A 922 1.01 46.69 22.18
N ASP A 923 2.12 47.37 22.50
CA ASP A 923 3.48 46.83 22.40
C ASP A 923 3.72 45.68 23.40
N GLU A 924 3.31 45.85 24.66
CA GLU A 924 3.46 44.83 25.70
C GLU A 924 2.62 43.57 25.38
N LEU A 925 1.41 43.76 24.86
CA LEU A 925 0.53 42.67 24.43
C LEU A 925 1.11 41.90 23.23
N HIS A 926 1.77 42.58 22.30
CA HIS A 926 2.49 41.92 21.20
C HIS A 926 3.69 41.11 21.70
N SER A 927 4.50 41.69 22.60
CA SER A 927 5.65 41.04 23.22
C SER A 927 5.25 39.81 24.04
N ALA A 928 4.22 39.93 24.87
CA ALA A 928 3.68 38.83 25.67
C ALA A 928 3.18 37.68 24.80
N ARG A 929 2.39 37.97 23.75
CA ARG A 929 1.90 36.95 22.81
C ARG A 929 3.00 36.24 22.04
N SER A 930 4.01 36.98 21.60
CA SER A 930 5.17 36.40 20.90
C SER A 930 5.95 35.45 21.82
N ARG A 931 6.19 35.87 23.07
CA ARG A 931 6.86 35.05 24.09
C ARG A 931 6.04 33.82 24.46
N MET A 932 4.72 33.95 24.59
CA MET A 932 3.82 32.82 24.83
C MET A 932 3.89 31.81 23.69
N ALA A 933 3.84 32.25 22.44
CA ALA A 933 3.91 31.37 21.27
C ALA A 933 5.24 30.60 21.22
N GLN A 934 6.36 31.26 21.52
CA GLN A 934 7.67 30.62 21.60
C GLN A 934 7.74 29.57 22.73
N LEU A 935 7.35 29.95 23.95
CA LEU A 935 7.37 29.06 25.11
C LEU A 935 6.44 27.86 24.93
N GLU A 936 5.33 28.05 24.22
CA GLU A 936 4.39 26.97 23.91
C GLU A 936 5.03 25.93 22.99
N GLU A 937 5.78 26.34 21.97
CA GLU A 937 6.53 25.44 21.07
C GLU A 937 7.62 24.65 21.83
N GLU A 938 8.35 25.32 22.72
CA GLU A 938 9.36 24.70 23.57
C GLU A 938 8.73 23.66 24.52
N LEU A 939 7.62 24.00 25.16
CA LEU A 939 6.88 23.09 26.05
C LEU A 939 6.34 21.87 25.31
N GLN A 940 5.84 22.03 24.09
CA GLN A 940 5.37 20.89 23.27
C GLN A 940 6.50 19.90 22.98
N THR A 941 7.67 20.40 22.64
CA THR A 941 8.86 19.58 22.38
C THR A 941 9.29 18.83 23.65
N MET A 942 9.22 19.48 24.82
CA MET A 942 9.58 18.86 26.10
C MET A 942 8.56 17.83 26.58
N LEU A 943 7.30 17.91 26.14
CA LEU A 943 6.23 16.96 26.48
C LEU A 943 6.27 15.67 25.66
N LEU A 944 7.18 15.56 24.69
CA LEU A 944 7.38 14.33 23.92
C LEU A 944 7.78 13.16 24.83
N PRO A 945 7.19 11.97 24.65
CA PRO A 945 7.53 10.80 25.45
C PRO A 945 8.99 10.41 25.24
N LYS A 946 9.76 10.36 26.33
CA LYS A 946 11.15 9.88 26.33
C LYS A 946 11.18 8.35 26.28
N ASP A 947 12.16 7.77 25.59
CA ASP A 947 12.35 6.32 25.60
C ASP A 947 13.00 5.92 26.95
N PRO A 948 12.43 4.98 27.72
CA PRO A 948 12.98 4.57 29.00
C PRO A 948 14.41 4.00 28.90
N ASN A 949 14.84 3.60 27.71
CA ASN A 949 16.17 3.07 27.45
C ASN A 949 17.19 4.12 27.02
N ASP A 950 16.80 5.38 26.80
CA ASP A 950 17.66 6.42 26.20
C ASP A 950 19.00 6.62 26.92
N GLU A 951 19.01 6.44 28.24
CA GLU A 951 20.22 6.58 29.07
C GLU A 951 21.00 5.28 29.28
N ARG A 952 20.48 4.13 28.81
CA ARG A 952 21.12 2.84 29.04
C ARG A 952 22.39 2.71 28.18
N ASN A 953 23.32 1.93 28.71
CA ASN A 953 24.42 1.36 27.93
C ASN A 953 23.86 0.48 26.82
N ILE A 954 24.68 0.15 25.83
CA ILE A 954 24.24 -0.64 24.68
C ILE A 954 25.17 -1.80 24.36
N PHE A 955 24.60 -2.84 23.78
CA PHE A 955 25.31 -3.80 22.95
C PHE A 955 25.10 -3.44 21.48
N LEU A 956 26.22 -3.33 20.75
CA LEU A 956 26.26 -3.06 19.33
C LEU A 956 26.83 -4.29 18.63
N GLU A 957 25.97 -5.02 17.92
CA GLU A 957 26.30 -6.22 17.14
C GLU A 957 26.40 -5.83 15.66
N LEU A 958 27.58 -6.04 15.05
CA LEU A 958 27.76 -5.95 13.61
C LEU A 958 27.95 -7.34 13.01
N ARG A 959 27.27 -7.61 11.90
CA ARG A 959 27.38 -8.88 11.18
C ARG A 959 27.53 -8.66 9.69
N ALA A 960 28.39 -9.47 9.08
CA ALA A 960 28.53 -9.54 7.63
C ALA A 960 27.26 -10.12 6.99
N GLY A 961 26.73 -9.42 5.99
CA GLY A 961 25.59 -9.83 5.19
C GLY A 961 26.00 -10.22 3.76
N ALA A 962 25.18 -9.85 2.78
CA ALA A 962 25.41 -10.19 1.38
C ALA A 962 26.62 -9.46 0.76
N GLY A 963 27.75 -10.15 0.66
CA GLY A 963 28.99 -9.61 0.05
C GLY A 963 30.24 -10.46 0.23
N GLY A 964 30.16 -11.59 0.95
CA GLY A 964 31.32 -12.44 1.22
C GLY A 964 32.36 -11.72 2.08
N ASP A 965 33.64 -11.91 1.78
CA ASP A 965 34.74 -11.30 2.54
C ASP A 965 34.73 -9.77 2.51
N GLU A 966 34.21 -9.17 1.42
CA GLU A 966 34.04 -7.72 1.34
C GLU A 966 33.03 -7.19 2.37
N SER A 967 31.99 -7.98 2.66
CA SER A 967 31.05 -7.63 3.72
C SER A 967 31.74 -7.69 5.10
N ALA A 968 32.59 -8.69 5.35
CA ALA A 968 33.36 -8.77 6.59
C ALA A 968 34.32 -7.58 6.77
N LEU A 969 35.01 -7.16 5.70
CA LEU A 969 35.85 -5.97 5.68
C LEU A 969 35.04 -4.69 5.96
N PHE A 970 33.84 -4.60 5.39
CA PHE A 970 32.96 -3.46 5.61
C PHE A 970 32.40 -3.44 7.05
N ALA A 971 32.08 -4.58 7.65
CA ALA A 971 31.71 -4.67 9.06
C ALA A 971 32.85 -4.17 9.96
N GLY A 972 34.11 -4.49 9.64
CA GLY A 972 35.28 -3.90 10.33
C GLY A 972 35.40 -2.39 10.15
N THR A 973 35.05 -1.87 8.96
CA THR A 973 35.04 -0.42 8.68
C THR A 973 33.98 0.29 9.53
N LEU A 974 32.77 -0.27 9.61
CA LEU A 974 31.69 0.26 10.45
C LEU A 974 32.04 0.17 11.95
N LEU A 975 32.65 -0.93 12.41
CA LEU A 975 33.11 -1.04 13.78
C LEU A 975 34.08 0.09 14.11
N ARG A 976 35.09 0.34 13.26
CA ARG A 976 36.04 1.45 13.45
C ARG A 976 35.33 2.81 13.52
N MET A 977 34.35 3.05 12.66
CA MET A 977 33.54 4.26 12.66
C MET A 977 32.83 4.46 14.02
N TYR A 978 32.20 3.42 14.56
CA TYR A 978 31.52 3.50 15.87
C TYR A 978 32.50 3.61 17.04
N LEU A 979 33.66 2.94 16.98
CA LEU A 979 34.73 3.10 17.99
C LEU A 979 35.23 4.54 18.04
N ARG A 980 35.49 5.15 16.88
CA ARG A 980 35.86 6.57 16.80
C ARG A 980 34.78 7.49 17.34
N TYR A 981 33.52 7.20 17.05
CA TYR A 981 32.40 7.97 17.57
C TYR A 981 32.32 7.88 19.10
N ALA A 982 32.44 6.66 19.66
CA ALA A 982 32.46 6.43 21.10
C ALA A 982 33.64 7.14 21.79
N GLU A 983 34.84 7.10 21.21
CA GLU A 983 36.02 7.85 21.69
C GLU A 983 35.74 9.36 21.78
N ARG A 984 35.15 9.95 20.72
CA ARG A 984 34.80 11.38 20.67
C ARG A 984 33.75 11.76 21.72
N LYS A 985 32.81 10.85 22.02
CA LYS A 985 31.81 11.00 23.09
C LYS A 985 32.31 10.61 24.48
N ARG A 986 33.57 10.18 24.61
CA ARG A 986 34.19 9.70 25.86
C ARG A 986 33.44 8.52 26.49
N TRP A 987 32.85 7.67 25.66
CA TRP A 987 32.24 6.43 26.10
C TRP A 987 33.29 5.32 26.19
N GLN A 988 33.16 4.47 27.19
CA GLN A 988 34.01 3.30 27.35
C GLN A 988 33.47 2.17 26.46
N VAL A 989 34.35 1.46 25.77
CA VAL A 989 33.97 0.35 24.88
C VAL A 989 34.66 -0.94 25.34
N GLU A 990 33.89 -2.02 25.42
CA GLU A 990 34.36 -3.36 25.75
C GLU A 990 33.99 -4.33 24.62
N VAL A 991 34.95 -5.12 24.12
CA VAL A 991 34.66 -6.17 23.14
C VAL A 991 34.15 -7.40 23.89
N ILE A 992 32.96 -7.88 23.55
CA ILE A 992 32.31 -9.02 24.20
C ILE A 992 32.56 -10.30 23.43
N SER A 993 32.43 -10.24 22.11
CA SER A 993 32.65 -11.37 21.22
C SER A 993 33.09 -10.88 19.84
N GLU A 994 34.02 -11.60 19.22
CA GLU A 994 34.48 -11.31 17.87
C GLU A 994 34.70 -12.61 17.09
N ASN A 995 34.29 -12.58 15.83
CA ASN A 995 34.51 -13.63 14.85
C ASN A 995 35.20 -13.01 13.63
N PRO A 996 36.54 -12.95 13.62
CA PRO A 996 37.30 -12.31 12.55
C PRO A 996 37.23 -13.10 11.23
N SER A 997 37.37 -12.41 10.10
CA SER A 997 37.52 -13.05 8.79
C SER A 997 39.00 -13.24 8.42
N GLU A 998 39.30 -14.22 7.58
CA GLU A 998 40.67 -14.57 7.16
C GLU A 998 41.38 -13.43 6.41
N LEU A 999 40.62 -12.63 5.65
CA LEU A 999 41.12 -11.49 4.88
C LEU A 999 41.08 -10.16 5.65
N GLY A 1000 40.72 -10.19 6.94
CA GLY A 1000 40.50 -9.00 7.76
C GLY A 1000 39.03 -8.61 7.91
N GLY A 1001 38.73 -7.75 8.89
CA GLY A 1001 37.36 -7.42 9.28
C GLY A 1001 36.69 -8.54 10.10
N TYR A 1002 35.36 -8.50 10.20
CA TYR A 1002 34.60 -9.37 11.11
C TYR A 1002 33.38 -9.98 10.42
N LYS A 1003 33.20 -11.30 10.57
CA LYS A 1003 31.94 -11.98 10.22
C LYS A 1003 30.85 -11.59 11.22
N GLU A 1004 31.22 -11.50 12.49
CA GLU A 1004 30.38 -11.04 13.59
C GLU A 1004 31.27 -10.35 14.64
N VAL A 1005 30.81 -9.25 15.21
CA VAL A 1005 31.47 -8.61 16.35
C VAL A 1005 30.41 -7.95 17.23
N ILE A 1006 30.54 -8.16 18.54
CA ILE A 1006 29.65 -7.60 19.56
C ILE A 1006 30.50 -6.78 20.51
N ILE A 1007 30.21 -5.49 20.60
CA ILE A 1007 30.81 -4.59 21.56
C ILE A 1007 29.76 -4.07 22.53
N ARG A 1008 30.18 -3.79 23.76
CA ARG A 1008 29.41 -3.08 24.78
C ARG A 1008 29.93 -1.65 24.87
N ILE A 1009 29.04 -0.69 24.78
CA ILE A 1009 29.36 0.74 24.91
C ILE A 1009 28.74 1.24 26.21
N ILE A 1010 29.59 1.67 27.13
CA ILE A 1010 29.25 2.18 28.45
C ILE A 1010 29.35 3.70 28.41
N GLY A 1011 28.21 4.36 28.55
CA GLY A 1011 28.15 5.81 28.39
C GLY A 1011 26.74 6.36 28.47
N GLN A 1012 26.59 7.49 29.17
CA GLN A 1012 25.30 8.17 29.29
C GLN A 1012 24.82 8.63 27.91
N GLY A 1013 23.57 8.28 27.57
CA GLY A 1013 22.96 8.64 26.28
C GLY A 1013 23.46 7.82 25.08
N ALA A 1014 24.11 6.67 25.31
CA ALA A 1014 24.59 5.81 24.22
C ALA A 1014 23.43 5.29 23.36
N TYR A 1015 22.36 4.77 24.00
CA TYR A 1015 21.20 4.27 23.29
C TYR A 1015 20.42 5.37 22.56
N SER A 1016 20.17 6.52 23.19
CA SER A 1016 19.40 7.60 22.56
C SER A 1016 19.99 8.08 21.25
N ARG A 1017 21.33 8.06 21.11
CA ARG A 1017 22.03 8.46 19.88
C ARG A 1017 22.16 7.33 18.87
N LEU A 1018 22.47 6.10 19.31
CA LEU A 1018 22.79 5.00 18.40
C LEU A 1018 21.61 4.09 18.07
N LYS A 1019 20.43 4.26 18.70
CA LYS A 1019 19.24 3.44 18.38
C LYS A 1019 18.84 3.49 16.90
N PHE A 1020 19.14 4.60 16.22
CA PHE A 1020 18.89 4.79 14.78
C PHE A 1020 19.90 4.06 13.88
N GLU A 1021 20.92 3.41 14.42
CA GLU A 1021 21.90 2.64 13.67
C GLU A 1021 21.44 1.20 13.40
N SER A 1022 20.33 0.75 13.99
CA SER A 1022 19.84 -0.61 13.76
C SER A 1022 19.28 -0.79 12.34
N GLY A 1023 19.80 -1.76 11.59
CA GLY A 1023 19.31 -2.15 10.26
C GLY A 1023 20.41 -2.53 9.27
N GLY A 1024 20.05 -2.54 7.99
CA GLY A 1024 20.95 -2.86 6.88
C GLY A 1024 21.80 -1.67 6.41
N HIS A 1025 23.12 -1.81 6.45
CA HIS A 1025 24.11 -0.86 5.96
C HIS A 1025 24.72 -1.38 4.66
N ARG A 1026 24.51 -0.67 3.56
CA ARG A 1026 24.99 -1.06 2.23
C ARG A 1026 26.22 -0.28 1.82
N VAL A 1027 27.24 -0.93 1.29
CA VAL A 1027 28.45 -0.28 0.75
C VAL A 1027 28.57 -0.48 -0.75
N GLN A 1028 29.03 0.57 -1.44
CA GLN A 1028 29.42 0.54 -2.84
C GLN A 1028 30.86 1.07 -2.93
N ARG A 1029 31.82 0.17 -3.14
CA ARG A 1029 33.24 0.50 -3.33
C ARG A 1029 33.93 -0.55 -4.18
N VAL A 1030 35.15 -0.26 -4.62
CA VAL A 1030 36.05 -1.27 -5.20
C VAL A 1030 36.63 -2.08 -4.04
N PRO A 1031 36.33 -3.38 -3.91
CA PRO A 1031 36.86 -4.22 -2.83
C PRO A 1031 38.38 -4.32 -2.90
N GLU A 1032 39.03 -4.49 -1.75
CA GLU A 1032 40.47 -4.80 -1.70
C GLU A 1032 40.77 -6.17 -2.32
N THR A 1033 39.78 -7.05 -2.37
CA THR A 1033 39.87 -8.39 -2.95
C THR A 1033 39.65 -8.42 -4.48
N GLU A 1034 39.43 -7.26 -5.12
CA GLU A 1034 39.06 -7.16 -6.54
C GLU A 1034 40.22 -6.62 -7.40
N ALA A 1035 40.73 -7.45 -8.32
CA ALA A 1035 41.88 -7.11 -9.15
C ALA A 1035 41.58 -6.20 -10.35
N GLN A 1036 40.31 -6.15 -10.81
CA GLN A 1036 39.94 -5.39 -12.02
C GLN A 1036 39.38 -3.98 -11.76
N GLY A 1037 39.37 -3.52 -10.51
CA GLY A 1037 38.90 -2.18 -10.16
C GLY A 1037 37.38 -1.99 -10.27
N ARG A 1038 36.60 -3.07 -10.23
CA ARG A 1038 35.13 -3.03 -10.35
C ARG A 1038 34.48 -2.68 -9.01
N ILE A 1039 33.42 -1.86 -9.05
CA ILE A 1039 32.64 -1.51 -7.86
C ILE A 1039 31.72 -2.67 -7.51
N HIS A 1040 31.84 -3.18 -6.28
CA HIS A 1040 30.91 -4.17 -5.73
C HIS A 1040 29.92 -3.49 -4.79
N THR A 1041 28.72 -4.07 -4.72
CA THR A 1041 27.72 -3.70 -3.71
C THR A 1041 27.65 -4.82 -2.68
N SER A 1042 27.94 -4.48 -1.43
CA SER A 1042 27.88 -5.40 -0.28
C SER A 1042 26.99 -4.82 0.82
N ALA A 1043 26.55 -5.66 1.76
CA ALA A 1043 25.72 -5.25 2.89
C ALA A 1043 26.23 -5.84 4.20
N CYS A 1044 26.05 -5.10 5.30
CA CYS A 1044 26.23 -5.53 6.68
C CYS A 1044 24.98 -5.18 7.48
N THR A 1045 24.75 -5.86 8.59
CA THR A 1045 23.68 -5.52 9.53
C THR A 1045 24.29 -4.99 10.81
N VAL A 1046 23.65 -3.98 11.38
CA VAL A 1046 23.97 -3.45 12.71
C VAL A 1046 22.73 -3.60 13.57
N ALA A 1047 22.89 -4.10 14.79
CA ALA A 1047 21.83 -4.14 15.79
C ALA A 1047 22.29 -3.44 17.06
N VAL A 1048 21.48 -2.50 17.54
CA VAL A 1048 21.71 -1.75 18.76
C VAL A 1048 20.67 -2.16 19.79
N MET A 1049 21.11 -2.74 20.88
CA MET A 1049 20.25 -3.24 21.95
C MET A 1049 20.63 -2.56 23.27
N PRO A 1050 19.66 -2.07 24.06
CA PRO A 1050 19.97 -1.54 25.38
C PRO A 1050 20.40 -2.69 26.31
N GLU A 1051 21.33 -2.40 27.22
CA GLU A 1051 21.73 -3.34 28.26
C GLU A 1051 20.53 -3.63 29.19
N ALA A 1052 20.19 -4.91 29.32
CA ALA A 1052 19.11 -5.38 30.17
C ALA A 1052 19.55 -5.38 31.64
N ASP A 1053 18.57 -5.26 32.55
CA ASP A 1053 18.83 -5.35 33.98
C ASP A 1053 19.12 -6.80 34.38
N ASP A 1054 20.03 -7.01 35.34
CA ASP A 1054 20.33 -8.34 35.86
C ASP A 1054 19.05 -8.95 36.49
N LEU A 1055 18.74 -10.19 36.11
CA LEU A 1055 17.68 -10.97 36.78
C LEU A 1055 18.16 -11.30 38.20
N GLY A 1056 17.78 -10.47 39.17
CA GLY A 1056 18.05 -10.73 40.59
C GLY A 1056 17.55 -12.11 41.07
N GLU A 1057 17.94 -12.51 42.28
CA GLU A 1057 17.55 -13.80 42.85
C GLU A 1057 16.02 -13.95 42.93
N VAL A 1058 15.51 -15.15 42.61
CA VAL A 1058 14.07 -15.44 42.64
C VAL A 1058 13.60 -15.54 44.09
N GLU A 1059 12.96 -14.49 44.58
CA GLU A 1059 12.25 -14.51 45.86
C GLU A 1059 10.89 -15.21 45.69
N ILE A 1060 10.69 -16.34 46.40
CA ILE A 1060 9.46 -17.12 46.32
C ILE A 1060 8.53 -16.72 47.47
N ASN A 1061 7.38 -16.13 47.14
CA ASN A 1061 6.35 -15.85 48.11
C ASN A 1061 5.63 -17.15 48.53
N PRO A 1062 5.58 -17.50 49.83
CA PRO A 1062 4.89 -18.70 50.30
C PRO A 1062 3.39 -18.76 49.96
N ALA A 1063 2.73 -17.62 49.77
CA ALA A 1063 1.31 -17.56 49.41
C ALA A 1063 1.00 -18.12 48.01
N ASP A 1064 2.01 -18.14 47.13
CA ASP A 1064 1.89 -18.58 45.74
C ASP A 1064 2.18 -20.08 45.55
N LEU A 1065 2.37 -20.81 46.65
CA LEU A 1065 2.73 -22.22 46.65
C LEU A 1065 1.58 -23.11 47.15
N ARG A 1066 1.22 -24.11 46.34
CA ARG A 1066 0.45 -25.28 46.82
C ARG A 1066 1.41 -26.42 47.13
N ILE A 1067 1.42 -26.87 48.39
CA ILE A 1067 2.29 -27.96 48.85
C ILE A 1067 1.42 -29.19 49.15
N ASP A 1068 1.60 -30.23 48.35
CA ASP A 1068 0.90 -31.50 48.45
C ASP A 1068 1.86 -32.55 49.05
N THR A 1069 1.44 -33.25 50.10
CA THR A 1069 2.27 -34.26 50.79
C THR A 1069 1.63 -35.64 50.68
N TYR A 1070 2.40 -36.65 50.32
CA TYR A 1070 1.91 -38.00 50.07
C TYR A 1070 2.98 -39.06 50.35
N ARG A 1071 2.61 -40.33 50.23
CA ARG A 1071 3.50 -41.47 50.47
C ARG A 1071 4.50 -41.61 49.33
N ALA A 1072 5.77 -41.78 49.67
CA ALA A 1072 6.83 -42.00 48.70
C ALA A 1072 6.63 -43.33 47.96
N SER A 1073 7.00 -43.39 46.68
CA SER A 1073 6.91 -44.61 45.87
C SER A 1073 8.29 -45.27 45.74
N GLY A 1074 8.43 -46.55 46.10
CA GLY A 1074 9.68 -47.29 45.88
C GLY A 1074 9.93 -48.44 46.84
N ALA A 1075 11.10 -49.09 46.68
CA ALA A 1075 11.52 -50.21 47.52
C ALA A 1075 11.90 -49.76 48.94
N GLY A 1076 10.97 -49.89 49.88
CA GLY A 1076 11.27 -49.74 51.30
C GLY A 1076 10.19 -50.37 52.17
N GLY A 1077 10.61 -50.77 53.37
CA GLY A 1077 9.78 -51.54 54.31
C GLY A 1077 8.57 -50.78 54.86
N GLN A 1078 8.00 -51.27 55.97
CA GLN A 1078 6.75 -50.75 56.55
C GLN A 1078 6.69 -49.21 56.76
N HIS A 1079 7.84 -48.53 56.86
CA HIS A 1079 7.94 -47.08 57.01
C HIS A 1079 7.44 -46.29 55.77
N ILE A 1080 7.61 -46.80 54.55
CA ILE A 1080 7.12 -46.13 53.32
C ILE A 1080 5.58 -46.17 53.25
N ASN A 1081 4.97 -47.24 53.76
CA ASN A 1081 3.52 -47.44 53.71
C ASN A 1081 2.75 -46.64 54.76
N LYS A 1082 3.43 -46.08 55.78
CA LYS A 1082 2.80 -45.42 56.93
C LYS A 1082 3.10 -43.91 57.00
N THR A 1083 4.21 -43.45 56.44
CA THR A 1083 4.69 -42.07 56.61
C THR A 1083 4.61 -41.31 55.29
N ASP A 1084 3.93 -40.16 55.29
CA ASP A 1084 3.78 -39.28 54.12
C ASP A 1084 5.02 -38.38 53.96
N SER A 1085 6.11 -38.95 53.43
CA SER A 1085 7.41 -38.28 53.32
C SER A 1085 7.68 -37.60 51.98
N ALA A 1086 6.91 -37.88 50.92
CA ALA A 1086 7.07 -37.25 49.61
C ALA A 1086 6.36 -35.91 49.54
N VAL A 1087 6.99 -34.92 48.91
CA VAL A 1087 6.48 -33.55 48.80
C VAL A 1087 6.43 -33.13 47.34
N ARG A 1088 5.28 -32.60 46.91
CA ARG A 1088 5.09 -31.93 45.63
C ARG A 1088 4.72 -30.47 45.89
N ILE A 1089 5.44 -29.56 45.25
CA ILE A 1089 5.19 -28.13 45.32
C ILE A 1089 4.76 -27.66 43.94
N THR A 1090 3.64 -26.94 43.89
CA THR A 1090 3.13 -26.28 42.69
C THR A 1090 3.20 -24.78 42.90
N HIS A 1091 3.95 -24.07 42.06
CA HIS A 1091 3.91 -22.60 42.03
C HIS A 1091 2.70 -22.17 41.18
N LEU A 1092 1.68 -21.61 41.84
CA LEU A 1092 0.39 -21.32 41.22
C LEU A 1092 0.50 -20.33 40.05
N PRO A 1093 1.32 -19.24 40.12
CA PRO A 1093 1.43 -18.28 39.01
C PRO A 1093 2.11 -18.84 37.76
N SER A 1094 3.16 -19.63 37.91
CA SER A 1094 3.90 -20.18 36.74
C SER A 1094 3.43 -21.55 36.29
N GLY A 1095 2.65 -22.25 37.13
CA GLY A 1095 2.23 -23.63 36.89
C GLY A 1095 3.34 -24.67 37.03
N ILE A 1096 4.57 -24.29 37.43
CA ILE A 1096 5.68 -25.23 37.61
C ILE A 1096 5.39 -26.14 38.81
N VAL A 1097 5.48 -27.45 38.57
CA VAL A 1097 5.37 -28.49 39.59
C VAL A 1097 6.73 -29.15 39.79
N VAL A 1098 7.15 -29.26 41.05
CA VAL A 1098 8.36 -29.95 41.48
C VAL A 1098 8.02 -30.97 42.54
N GLU A 1099 8.56 -32.18 42.42
CA GLU A 1099 8.40 -33.24 43.42
C GLU A 1099 9.75 -33.76 43.90
N CYS A 1100 9.83 -34.12 45.19
CA CYS A 1100 11.01 -34.70 45.80
C CYS A 1100 10.61 -35.77 46.83
N GLN A 1101 11.26 -36.93 46.76
CA GLN A 1101 10.97 -38.08 47.64
C GLN A 1101 12.23 -38.85 48.07
N ASP A 1102 13.43 -38.29 47.86
CA ASP A 1102 14.69 -39.01 48.04
C ASP A 1102 15.08 -39.21 49.51
N ASP A 1103 14.70 -38.28 50.39
CA ASP A 1103 14.97 -38.34 51.82
C ASP A 1103 13.81 -38.97 52.60
N ARG A 1104 14.11 -39.58 53.76
CA ARG A 1104 13.08 -40.14 54.67
C ARG A 1104 12.27 -39.06 55.41
N SER A 1105 12.69 -37.80 55.36
CA SER A 1105 12.07 -36.67 56.05
C SER A 1105 11.37 -35.73 55.07
N GLN A 1106 10.09 -35.46 55.35
CA GLN A 1106 9.26 -34.53 54.60
C GLN A 1106 9.87 -33.12 54.53
N HIS A 1107 10.43 -32.61 55.63
CA HIS A 1107 11.03 -31.27 55.66
C HIS A 1107 12.25 -31.16 54.75
N LYS A 1108 13.10 -32.20 54.72
CA LYS A 1108 14.28 -32.23 53.82
C LYS A 1108 13.86 -32.31 52.35
N ASN A 1109 12.82 -33.09 52.04
CA ASN A 1109 12.26 -33.15 50.69
C ASN A 1109 11.61 -31.82 50.28
N LYS A 1110 10.92 -31.12 51.21
CA LYS A 1110 10.36 -29.78 50.98
C LYS A 1110 11.45 -28.76 50.68
N ASP A 1111 12.52 -28.71 51.47
CA ASP A 1111 13.62 -27.77 51.25
C ASP A 1111 14.33 -28.00 49.91
N ARG A 1112 14.52 -29.26 49.51
CA ARG A 1112 15.05 -29.60 48.18
C ARG A 1112 14.08 -29.23 47.06
N ALA A 1113 12.80 -29.54 47.22
CA ALA A 1113 11.78 -29.17 46.24
C ALA A 1113 11.68 -27.65 46.05
N LEU A 1114 11.81 -26.86 47.12
CA LEU A 1114 11.87 -25.39 47.04
C LEU A 1114 13.11 -24.89 46.28
N LYS A 1115 14.30 -25.48 46.53
CA LYS A 1115 15.52 -25.13 45.79
C LYS A 1115 15.41 -25.46 44.29
N VAL A 1116 14.85 -26.63 43.96
CA VAL A 1116 14.62 -27.03 42.57
C VAL A 1116 13.54 -26.16 41.92
N LEU A 1117 12.52 -25.75 42.67
CA LEU A 1117 11.49 -24.82 42.18
C LEU A 1117 12.07 -23.44 41.89
N ALA A 1118 12.90 -22.89 42.79
CA ALA A 1118 13.61 -21.63 42.55
C ALA A 1118 14.47 -21.69 41.30
N ALA A 1119 15.26 -22.76 41.14
CA ALA A 1119 16.09 -22.98 39.96
C ALA A 1119 15.25 -23.08 38.66
N ARG A 1120 14.11 -23.79 38.67
CA ARG A 1120 13.23 -23.89 37.50
C ARG A 1120 12.52 -22.58 37.16
N ILE A 1121 12.11 -21.80 38.16
CA ILE A 1121 11.52 -20.47 37.92
C ILE A 1121 12.58 -19.52 37.36
N GLN A 1122 13.81 -19.58 37.87
CA GLN A 1122 14.93 -18.78 37.35
C GLN A 1122 15.27 -19.16 35.90
N ASP A 1123 15.34 -20.46 35.61
CA ASP A 1123 15.57 -20.99 34.26
C ASP A 1123 14.45 -20.58 33.29
N GLN A 1124 13.18 -20.64 33.71
CA GLN A 1124 12.06 -20.16 32.92
C GLN A 1124 12.16 -18.65 32.64
N ARG A 1125 12.46 -17.82 33.65
CA ARG A 1125 12.64 -16.36 33.47
C ARG A 1125 13.80 -16.05 32.53
N TYR A 1126 14.90 -16.78 32.66
CA TYR A 1126 16.06 -16.66 31.79
C TYR A 1126 15.73 -17.03 30.33
N HIS A 1127 15.03 -18.14 30.12
CA HIS A 1127 14.57 -18.54 28.79
C HIS A 1127 13.57 -17.56 28.16
N GLU A 1128 12.63 -17.03 28.95
CA GLU A 1128 11.67 -16.02 28.48
C GLU A 1128 12.38 -14.71 28.09
N GLN A 1129 13.37 -14.28 28.87
CA GLN A 1129 14.19 -13.12 28.53
C GLN A 1129 15.01 -13.36 27.26
N GLN A 1130 15.72 -14.49 27.16
CA GLN A 1130 16.45 -14.84 25.94
C GLN A 1130 15.55 -14.91 24.71
N ALA A 1131 14.33 -15.44 24.84
CA ALA A 1131 13.37 -15.48 23.74
C ALA A 1131 12.93 -14.08 23.29
N LYS A 1132 12.68 -13.17 24.25
CA LYS A 1132 12.36 -11.75 23.96
C LYS A 1132 13.53 -11.03 23.30
N GLU A 1133 14.74 -11.22 23.81
CA GLU A 1133 15.95 -10.64 23.24
C GLU A 1133 16.22 -11.18 21.83
N ALA A 1134 16.10 -12.49 21.61
CA ALA A 1134 16.27 -13.11 20.29
C ALA A 1134 15.21 -12.63 19.28
N ALA A 1135 13.95 -12.47 19.70
CA ALA A 1135 12.90 -11.94 18.86
C ALA A 1135 13.13 -10.46 18.48
N THR A 1136 13.57 -9.65 19.45
CA THR A 1136 13.91 -8.24 19.25
C THR A 1136 15.12 -8.10 18.33
N ARG A 1137 16.17 -8.89 18.59
CA ARG A 1137 17.38 -8.97 17.76
C ARG A 1137 17.05 -9.35 16.32
N LYS A 1138 16.22 -10.38 16.10
CA LYS A 1138 15.79 -10.80 14.76
C LYS A 1138 15.04 -9.69 14.01
N ARG A 1139 14.27 -8.86 14.72
CA ARG A 1139 13.56 -7.71 14.14
C ARG A 1139 14.51 -6.57 13.75
N LEU A 1140 15.52 -6.29 14.58
CA LEU A 1140 16.48 -5.19 14.35
C LEU A 1140 17.50 -5.50 13.24
N ILE A 1141 17.92 -6.76 13.09
CA ILE A 1141 18.91 -7.18 12.09
C ILE A 1141 18.31 -7.26 10.68
N GLY A 1142 17.04 -7.67 10.57
CA GLY A 1142 16.42 -7.93 9.27
C GLY A 1142 16.99 -9.18 8.57
N SER A 1143 16.89 -9.23 7.24
CA SER A 1143 17.34 -10.35 6.40
C SER A 1143 18.83 -10.33 6.05
N GLY A 1144 19.50 -9.18 6.21
CA GLY A 1144 20.90 -9.00 5.81
C GLY A 1144 21.18 -9.00 4.30
N ASP A 1145 20.13 -8.90 3.49
CA ASP A 1145 20.22 -8.84 2.02
C ASP A 1145 20.46 -7.40 1.51
N ARG A 1146 20.98 -7.28 0.28
CA ARG A 1146 21.36 -6.00 -0.37
C ARG A 1146 20.17 -5.07 -0.63
N SER A 1147 18.95 -5.60 -0.63
CA SER A 1147 17.71 -4.85 -0.85
C SER A 1147 17.25 -4.11 0.40
N GLU A 1148 17.54 -4.65 1.58
CA GLU A 1148 17.12 -4.08 2.86
C GLU A 1148 18.19 -3.09 3.33
N ARG A 1149 17.91 -1.79 3.20
CA ARG A 1149 18.89 -0.74 3.49
C ARG A 1149 18.25 0.41 4.27
N ILE A 1150 18.84 0.73 5.41
CA ILE A 1150 18.63 2.04 6.04
C ILE A 1150 19.65 3.05 5.50
N ARG A 1151 20.86 2.60 5.14
CA ARG A 1151 21.92 3.48 4.62
C ARG A 1151 22.69 2.90 3.44
N THR A 1152 23.16 3.78 2.57
CA THR A 1152 24.11 3.44 1.51
C THR A 1152 25.35 4.32 1.58
N TYR A 1153 26.52 3.69 1.70
CA TYR A 1153 27.84 4.30 1.70
C TYR A 1153 28.47 4.13 0.31
N ASN A 1154 28.56 5.21 -0.46
CA ASN A 1154 29.09 5.21 -1.81
C ASN A 1154 30.48 5.88 -1.82
N PHE A 1155 31.52 5.05 -1.83
CA PHE A 1155 32.91 5.51 -1.81
C PHE A 1155 33.33 6.25 -3.08
N PRO A 1156 32.98 5.79 -4.30
CA PRO A 1156 33.32 6.50 -5.53
C PRO A 1156 32.82 7.95 -5.58
N GLN A 1157 31.66 8.22 -4.99
CA GLN A 1157 31.03 9.54 -4.96
C GLN A 1157 31.25 10.28 -3.63
N GLY A 1158 32.01 9.70 -2.70
CA GLY A 1158 32.30 10.30 -1.39
C GLY A 1158 31.06 10.62 -0.55
N ARG A 1159 29.96 9.88 -0.73
CA ARG A 1159 28.67 10.21 -0.09
C ARG A 1159 28.06 9.06 0.69
N MET A 1160 27.27 9.41 1.69
CA MET A 1160 26.43 8.50 2.44
C MET A 1160 24.98 9.01 2.38
N THR A 1161 24.03 8.12 2.08
CA THR A 1161 22.60 8.42 2.07
C THR A 1161 21.86 7.56 3.08
N ASP A 1162 21.11 8.20 3.98
CA ASP A 1162 20.11 7.55 4.83
C ASP A 1162 18.75 7.58 4.12
N HIS A 1163 18.18 6.40 3.88
CA HIS A 1163 16.97 6.23 3.06
C HIS A 1163 15.68 6.46 3.85
N ARG A 1164 15.77 6.60 5.19
CA ARG A 1164 14.58 6.83 6.03
C ARG A 1164 14.10 8.28 5.95
N VAL A 1165 15.05 9.21 5.92
CA VAL A 1165 14.80 10.66 5.87
C VAL A 1165 15.31 11.29 4.57
N ASN A 1166 15.72 10.45 3.60
CA ASN A 1166 16.32 10.85 2.32
C ASN A 1166 17.53 11.81 2.41
N LEU A 1167 18.19 11.89 3.57
CA LEU A 1167 19.36 12.73 3.79
C LEU A 1167 20.59 12.16 3.08
N THR A 1168 21.22 12.97 2.23
CA THR A 1168 22.50 12.64 1.59
C THR A 1168 23.61 13.58 2.05
N LEU A 1169 24.67 13.00 2.63
CA LEU A 1169 25.85 13.73 3.10
C LEU A 1169 27.07 13.42 2.23
N HIS A 1170 27.67 14.46 1.64
CA HIS A 1170 28.89 14.37 0.81
C HIS A 1170 30.17 14.48 1.64
N LYS A 1171 30.21 13.82 2.80
CA LYS A 1171 31.34 13.84 3.73
C LYS A 1171 31.69 12.45 4.27
N LEU A 1172 31.74 11.47 3.37
CA LEU A 1172 31.93 10.06 3.72
C LEU A 1172 33.20 9.80 4.54
N GLU A 1173 34.32 10.45 4.23
CA GLU A 1173 35.57 10.26 4.98
C GLU A 1173 35.45 10.75 6.43
N ALA A 1174 34.84 11.93 6.65
CA ALA A 1174 34.59 12.45 7.99
C ALA A 1174 33.64 11.55 8.78
N LEU A 1175 32.59 11.04 8.13
CA LEU A 1175 31.67 10.08 8.73
C LEU A 1175 32.40 8.81 9.15
N MET A 1176 33.24 8.24 8.28
CA MET A 1176 34.02 7.02 8.58
C MET A 1176 35.07 7.23 9.69
N ASP A 1177 35.49 8.47 9.94
CA ASP A 1177 36.34 8.83 11.09
C ASP A 1177 35.53 9.18 12.36
N GLY A 1178 34.21 8.97 12.35
CA GLY A 1178 33.33 9.13 13.51
C GLY A 1178 32.67 10.50 13.63
N ASP A 1179 32.57 11.31 12.57
CA ASP A 1179 31.79 12.56 12.57
C ASP A 1179 30.29 12.33 12.29
N LEU A 1180 29.60 11.60 13.18
CA LEU A 1180 28.20 11.17 12.98
C LEU A 1180 27.16 12.17 13.53
N ASP A 1181 27.57 13.29 14.13
CA ASP A 1181 26.64 14.14 14.89
C ASP A 1181 25.57 14.81 14.03
N ASP A 1182 25.92 15.32 12.84
CA ASP A 1182 24.93 15.93 11.95
C ASP A 1182 23.89 14.91 11.48
N LEU A 1183 24.34 13.69 11.16
CA LEU A 1183 23.47 12.60 10.76
C LEU A 1183 22.50 12.20 11.87
N ILE A 1184 23.03 11.92 13.06
CA ILE A 1184 22.24 11.48 14.20
C ILE A 1184 21.27 12.59 14.64
N SER A 1185 21.72 13.85 14.66
CA SER A 1185 20.88 14.98 15.09
C SER A 1185 19.72 15.20 14.12
N THR A 1186 19.95 15.06 12.80
CA THR A 1186 18.88 15.16 11.80
C THR A 1186 17.85 14.03 11.99
N LEU A 1187 18.31 12.79 12.21
CA LEU A 1187 17.42 11.65 12.46
C LEU A 1187 16.62 11.81 13.76
N ILE A 1188 17.22 12.36 14.81
CA ILE A 1188 16.51 12.68 16.07
C ILE A 1188 15.45 13.76 15.82
N SER A 1189 15.79 14.82 15.08
CA SER A 1189 14.87 15.92 14.77
C SER A 1189 13.66 15.42 13.99
N GLU A 1190 13.87 14.58 12.98
CA GLU A 1190 12.76 14.02 12.19
C GLU A 1190 11.88 13.11 13.04
N TYR A 1191 12.48 12.24 13.85
CA TYR A 1191 11.75 11.38 14.77
C TYR A 1191 10.94 12.18 15.81
N GLN A 1192 11.46 13.31 16.28
CA GLN A 1192 10.73 14.23 17.17
C GLN A 1192 9.57 14.92 16.44
N ALA A 1193 9.77 15.33 15.18
CA ALA A 1193 8.71 15.90 14.36
C ALA A 1193 7.57 14.89 14.13
N ASP A 1194 7.89 13.62 13.86
CA ASP A 1194 6.92 12.54 13.74
C ASP A 1194 6.13 12.32 15.03
N LEU A 1195 6.79 12.34 16.19
CA LEU A 1195 6.12 12.24 17.49
C LEU A 1195 5.23 13.45 17.80
N LEU A 1196 5.66 14.66 17.43
CA LEU A 1196 4.87 15.89 17.57
C LEU A 1196 3.63 15.84 16.67
N ALA A 1197 3.77 15.36 15.43
CA ALA A 1197 2.66 15.16 14.52
C ALA A 1197 1.64 14.15 15.08
N ALA A 1198 2.12 13.00 15.57
CA ALA A 1198 1.26 11.98 16.17
C ALA A 1198 0.53 12.45 17.44
N LEU A 1199 1.15 13.33 18.23
CA LEU A 1199 0.50 13.97 19.38
C LEU A 1199 -0.56 15.01 18.98
N GLY A 1200 -0.43 15.59 17.79
CA GLY A 1200 -1.44 16.45 17.18
C GLY A 1200 -2.68 15.69 16.70
N ASP A 1201 -2.52 14.44 16.28
CA ASP A 1201 -3.60 13.56 15.79
C ASP A 1201 -4.34 12.80 16.92
N ALA A 1202 -3.67 12.61 18.07
CA ALA A 1202 -4.23 11.91 19.22
C ALA A 1202 -5.09 12.79 20.15
N ASN A 1203 -5.12 14.11 19.90
CA ASN A 1203 -5.90 15.11 20.63
C ASN A 1203 -6.89 15.81 19.71
#